data_AF-A0A497E6M7-F1
#
_entry.id   AF-A0A497E6M7-F1
#
_cell.length_a   1.000
_cell.length_b   1.000
_cell.length_c   1.000
_cell.angle_alpha   90.00
_cell.angle_beta   90.00
_cell.angle_gamma   90.00
#
_symmetry.space_group_name_H-M   'P 1'
#
loop_
_entity.id
_entity.type
_entity.pdbx_description
1 polymer ?
#
loop_
_entity_poly.entity_id
_entity_poly.type
_entity_poly.pdbx_seq_one_letter_code
_entity_poly.pdbx_strand_id
1 'polypeptide(L)'
;MRRKTRMRRTSHLLYALLFAVSILVVLPSVYVSIRSSDPEFCLSCHYEKPYYESWQESTHSQTACIECHPGLRYKMPWLTFRYMVGLYDMKPHASVKTDTCLKCHDKKKLFKEKLKVVDKKSFNHKQHLSGPLRGVEMRCSSCHSHIVQGSHNVVEETVCFTCHFMGASPSDSITGCTSCHGTPKETVTRHGFSFNHEKYLKLGISCGECHVKITEGTGKLVEGACHKCHVEHQRVPSSKTIHSTHVTEQGVDCFECHGNIRHGNLEMVKTFDTSCKNCHENLHSAQKSLYMGVGGTGIEDYPSRMFAAQVTCEGCHTNPVKKKNAFVTEFTLMPAATACVTCHQPGYDTMLKDWQRSFDSMLTYVEKRIDMASSAKKSGDTEEILRKARHNFGLVKNGLPAHNVEYSIKLLKFTLDEVDKVSRKPLAGRPDSLRTPDAHCASLCHNRLGMPENLLFQNEIDFPHQDHVQTLGTACGRCHSVEQHGATTLTLAQCNTCHHQELKNVADRCATCHRTEHQLFNGKLSGFEDGDPNSMLDQVSCTDCHDVTDGEPVSALSVREACLNCHDEEYREMLDQWVETGDAHQKDLTARIKELQLISDKKQKISKRDAKVVERKFREIREVEKYFKSMAYLHNPDYAESLYEYAVENYNTIREKLK
;
A
#
# COMPACT_ATOMS: atom_id res chain seq x y z
N MET A 1 69.70 -75.84 41.41
CA MET A 1 68.27 -76.04 41.04
C MET A 1 67.26 -74.99 41.55
N ARG A 2 67.61 -73.97 42.36
CA ARG A 2 66.63 -73.02 42.97
C ARG A 2 66.15 -71.83 42.12
N ARG A 3 66.79 -71.50 40.99
CA ARG A 3 66.40 -70.34 40.13
C ARG A 3 65.22 -70.64 39.18
N LYS A 4 65.10 -71.88 38.67
CA LYS A 4 64.00 -72.29 37.75
C LYS A 4 62.62 -72.33 38.43
N THR A 5 62.56 -72.61 39.74
CA THR A 5 61.30 -72.70 40.50
C THR A 5 60.71 -71.33 40.87
N ARG A 6 61.55 -70.30 41.08
CA ARG A 6 61.08 -68.93 41.37
C ARG A 6 60.46 -68.27 40.14
N MET A 7 61.04 -68.47 38.95
CA MET A 7 60.46 -68.01 37.67
C MET A 7 59.12 -68.68 37.36
N ARG A 8 58.96 -69.99 37.58
CA ARG A 8 57.67 -70.68 37.37
C ARG A 8 56.57 -70.14 38.29
N ARG A 9 56.84 -69.90 39.58
CA ARG A 9 55.85 -69.34 40.53
C ARG A 9 55.39 -67.93 40.16
N THR A 10 56.31 -67.05 39.71
CA THR A 10 55.94 -65.71 39.24
C THR A 10 55.12 -65.77 37.94
N SER A 11 55.41 -66.71 37.04
CA SER A 11 54.60 -66.94 35.84
C SER A 11 53.19 -67.45 36.18
N HIS A 12 53.04 -68.39 37.12
CA HIS A 12 51.71 -68.86 37.54
C HIS A 12 50.86 -67.77 38.22
N LEU A 13 51.47 -66.89 39.02
CA LEU A 13 50.78 -65.74 39.59
C LEU A 13 50.36 -64.72 38.52
N LEU A 14 51.24 -64.47 37.54
CA LEU A 14 50.91 -63.63 36.39
C LEU A 14 49.76 -64.23 35.56
N TYR A 15 49.77 -65.53 35.29
CA TYR A 15 48.68 -66.21 34.58
C TYR A 15 47.38 -66.22 35.38
N ALA A 16 47.43 -66.41 36.71
CA ALA A 16 46.25 -66.32 37.56
C ALA A 16 45.67 -64.90 37.60
N LEU A 17 46.52 -63.87 37.65
CA LEU A 17 46.11 -62.47 37.56
C LEU A 17 45.47 -62.16 36.18
N LEU A 18 46.13 -62.56 35.10
CA LEU A 18 45.60 -62.36 33.74
C LEU A 18 44.27 -63.10 33.53
N PHE A 19 44.14 -64.31 34.07
CA PHE A 19 42.89 -65.07 34.05
C PHE A 19 41.80 -64.37 34.86
N ALA A 20 42.12 -63.88 36.06
CA ALA A 20 41.19 -63.12 36.89
C ALA A 20 40.75 -61.82 36.22
N VAL A 21 41.66 -61.06 35.61
CA VAL A 21 41.34 -59.84 34.84
C VAL A 21 40.47 -60.18 33.62
N SER A 22 40.78 -61.28 32.94
CA SER A 22 39.99 -61.72 31.79
C SER A 22 38.55 -62.07 32.18
N ILE A 23 38.34 -62.76 33.30
CA ILE A 23 37.00 -63.16 33.78
C ILE A 23 36.24 -61.99 34.42
N LEU A 24 36.90 -61.16 35.22
CA LEU A 24 36.23 -60.12 36.02
C LEU A 24 36.07 -58.79 35.28
N VAL A 25 36.89 -58.52 34.27
CA VAL A 25 36.91 -57.23 33.57
C VAL A 25 36.64 -57.41 32.08
N VAL A 26 37.42 -58.24 31.39
CA VAL A 26 37.35 -58.33 29.92
C VAL A 26 36.04 -58.97 29.46
N LEU A 27 35.69 -60.17 29.96
CA LEU A 27 34.48 -60.87 29.55
C LEU A 27 33.19 -60.08 29.86
N PRO A 28 33.00 -59.50 31.07
CA PRO A 28 31.84 -58.65 31.35
C PRO A 28 31.80 -57.40 30.47
N SER A 29 32.95 -56.76 30.20
CA SER A 29 33.01 -55.59 29.33
C SER A 29 32.62 -55.93 27.88
N VAL A 30 33.11 -57.06 27.36
CA VAL A 30 32.73 -57.54 26.02
C VAL A 30 31.23 -57.90 25.98
N TYR A 31 30.73 -58.57 27.02
CA TYR A 31 29.32 -58.91 27.15
C TYR A 31 28.43 -57.67 27.13
N VAL A 32 28.73 -56.66 27.96
CA VAL A 32 28.01 -55.38 27.99
C VAL A 32 28.09 -54.65 26.65
N SER A 33 29.27 -54.64 26.01
CA SER A 33 29.44 -54.01 24.70
C SER A 33 28.60 -54.68 23.62
N ILE A 34 28.52 -56.01 23.59
CA ILE A 34 27.67 -56.75 22.63
C ILE A 34 26.20 -56.50 22.92
N ARG A 35 25.79 -56.66 24.19
CA ARG A 35 24.39 -56.49 24.61
C ARG A 35 23.87 -55.07 24.45
N SER A 36 24.73 -54.07 24.47
CA SER A 36 24.34 -52.67 24.19
C SER A 36 23.78 -52.43 22.79
N SER A 37 23.93 -53.40 21.88
CA SER A 37 23.31 -53.36 20.54
C SER A 37 21.81 -53.66 20.58
N ASP A 38 21.33 -54.27 21.66
CA ASP A 38 19.91 -54.58 21.87
C ASP A 38 19.24 -53.39 22.59
N PRO A 39 18.26 -52.72 21.97
CA PRO A 39 17.54 -51.61 22.59
C PRO A 39 16.93 -51.95 23.96
N GLU A 40 16.49 -53.20 24.18
CA GLU A 40 15.92 -53.63 25.47
C GLU A 40 16.96 -53.64 26.59
N PHE A 41 18.25 -53.80 26.26
CA PHE A 41 19.33 -53.72 27.25
C PHE A 41 19.35 -52.35 27.94
N CYS A 42 18.99 -51.27 27.23
CA CYS A 42 18.97 -49.92 27.79
C CYS A 42 17.89 -49.76 28.88
N LEU A 43 16.82 -50.56 28.87
CA LEU A 43 15.79 -50.56 29.92
C LEU A 43 16.34 -51.00 31.30
N SER A 44 17.51 -51.63 31.34
CA SER A 44 18.20 -51.95 32.60
C SER A 44 18.78 -50.71 33.30
N CYS A 45 18.76 -49.53 32.66
CA CYS A 45 19.19 -48.26 33.22
C CYS A 45 17.99 -47.40 33.67
N HIS A 46 18.10 -46.65 34.79
CA HIS A 46 16.93 -46.04 35.45
C HIS A 46 16.23 -44.88 34.70
N TYR A 47 16.81 -44.34 33.62
CA TYR A 47 16.27 -43.15 32.93
C TYR A 47 15.96 -43.37 31.44
N GLU A 48 16.18 -44.57 30.92
CA GLU A 48 16.06 -44.86 29.49
C GLU A 48 14.63 -45.20 29.04
N LYS A 49 13.75 -45.60 29.97
CA LYS A 49 12.40 -46.06 29.63
C LYS A 49 11.60 -45.06 28.75
N PRO A 50 11.52 -43.76 29.07
CA PRO A 50 10.81 -42.81 28.21
C PRO A 50 11.46 -42.64 26.82
N TYR A 51 12.79 -42.76 26.72
CA TYR A 51 13.51 -42.67 25.45
C TYR A 51 13.31 -43.93 24.60
N TYR A 52 13.24 -45.10 25.23
CA TYR A 52 12.93 -46.36 24.56
C TYR A 52 11.51 -46.36 24.02
N GLU A 53 10.51 -45.97 24.82
CA GLU A 53 9.11 -45.88 24.38
C GLU A 53 8.96 -44.92 23.20
N SER A 54 9.59 -43.74 23.31
CA SER A 54 9.63 -42.73 22.26
C SER A 54 10.33 -43.20 20.97
N TRP A 55 11.41 -44.00 21.08
CA TRP A 55 12.07 -44.63 19.95
C TRP A 55 11.20 -45.72 19.31
N GLN A 56 10.52 -46.53 20.13
CA GLN A 56 9.66 -47.63 19.69
C GLN A 56 8.47 -47.12 18.86
N GLU A 57 7.93 -45.96 19.20
CA GLU A 57 6.86 -45.29 18.45
C GLU A 57 7.35 -44.53 17.21
N SER A 58 8.67 -44.34 17.07
CA SER A 58 9.26 -43.58 15.98
C SER A 58 9.39 -44.39 14.68
N THR A 59 9.66 -43.69 13.58
CA THR A 59 10.02 -44.31 12.29
C THR A 59 11.37 -45.04 12.32
N HIS A 60 12.15 -44.89 13.40
CA HIS A 60 13.46 -45.49 13.57
C HIS A 60 13.44 -46.73 14.50
N SER A 61 12.27 -47.23 14.88
CA SER A 61 12.09 -48.37 15.82
C SER A 61 12.72 -49.70 15.38
N GLN A 62 13.19 -49.80 14.13
CA GLN A 62 13.95 -50.95 13.61
C GLN A 62 15.46 -50.74 13.62
N THR A 63 15.95 -49.57 14.04
CA THR A 63 17.37 -49.22 14.09
C THR A 63 17.84 -49.23 15.53
N ALA A 64 18.88 -50.01 15.84
CA ALA A 64 19.45 -50.07 17.19
C ALA A 64 20.02 -48.71 17.63
N CYS A 65 19.89 -48.39 18.92
CA CYS A 65 20.32 -47.10 19.48
C CYS A 65 21.79 -46.76 19.17
N ILE A 66 22.67 -47.78 19.18
CA ILE A 66 24.11 -47.63 18.93
C ILE A 66 24.46 -47.24 17.48
N GLU A 67 23.57 -47.46 16.52
CA GLU A 67 23.79 -47.06 15.13
C GLU A 67 23.77 -45.54 15.01
N CYS A 68 22.91 -44.88 15.79
CA CYS A 68 22.82 -43.43 15.93
C CYS A 68 23.81 -42.88 16.97
N HIS A 69 24.11 -43.67 18.01
CA HIS A 69 25.03 -43.32 19.10
C HIS A 69 26.30 -44.21 19.08
N PRO A 70 27.17 -44.12 18.05
CA PRO A 70 28.26 -45.07 17.84
C PRO A 70 29.32 -45.07 18.96
N GLY A 71 29.46 -43.95 19.68
CA GLY A 71 30.36 -43.87 20.84
C GLY A 71 29.88 -44.67 22.05
N LEU A 72 28.59 -45.04 22.09
CA LEU A 72 27.98 -45.73 23.23
C LEU A 72 28.57 -47.13 23.39
N ARG A 73 28.68 -47.92 22.30
CA ARG A 73 29.19 -49.30 22.31
C ARG A 73 30.52 -49.49 23.06
N TYR A 74 31.43 -48.53 22.93
CA TYR A 74 32.75 -48.56 23.58
C TYR A 74 32.73 -47.97 24.99
N LYS A 75 31.82 -47.02 25.26
CA LYS A 75 31.67 -46.37 26.56
C LYS A 75 30.79 -47.16 27.53
N MET A 76 29.96 -48.09 27.05
CA MET A 76 28.99 -48.82 27.88
C MET A 76 29.62 -49.55 29.06
N PRO A 77 30.72 -50.32 28.93
CA PRO A 77 31.32 -50.98 30.09
C PRO A 77 31.71 -50.00 31.21
N TRP A 78 32.25 -48.84 30.83
CA TRP A 78 32.63 -47.79 31.77
C TRP A 78 31.40 -47.08 32.37
N LEU A 79 30.38 -46.79 31.57
CA LEU A 79 29.11 -46.21 32.03
C LEU A 79 28.41 -47.15 33.02
N THR A 80 28.32 -48.44 32.72
CA THR A 80 27.77 -49.46 33.61
C THR A 80 28.54 -49.54 34.93
N PHE A 81 29.88 -49.47 34.89
CA PHE A 81 30.68 -49.41 36.11
C PHE A 81 30.38 -48.17 36.94
N ARG A 82 30.43 -46.97 36.33
CA ARG A 82 30.10 -45.70 36.99
C ARG A 82 28.71 -45.73 37.62
N TYR A 83 27.75 -46.33 36.92
CA TYR A 83 26.40 -46.52 37.38
C TYR A 83 26.31 -47.42 38.61
N MET A 84 26.99 -48.57 38.59
CA MET A 84 27.06 -49.52 39.69
C MET A 84 27.65 -48.90 40.98
N VAL A 85 28.61 -47.99 40.84
CA VAL A 85 29.24 -47.29 41.97
C VAL A 85 28.58 -45.95 42.33
N GLY A 86 27.44 -45.62 41.71
CA GLY A 86 26.68 -44.39 42.00
C GLY A 86 27.27 -43.08 41.44
N LEU A 87 28.26 -43.15 40.53
CA LEU A 87 28.93 -42.01 39.90
C LEU A 87 28.32 -41.64 38.54
N TYR A 88 27.00 -41.48 38.47
CA TYR A 88 26.27 -41.18 37.24
C TYR A 88 25.78 -39.71 37.16
N ASP A 89 25.50 -39.25 35.94
CA ASP A 89 24.90 -37.94 35.67
C ASP A 89 23.38 -38.08 35.55
N MET A 90 22.61 -37.14 36.10
CA MET A 90 21.15 -37.14 36.03
C MET A 90 20.59 -36.48 34.76
N LYS A 91 21.45 -35.89 33.91
CA LYS A 91 21.07 -35.27 32.63
C LYS A 91 21.93 -35.80 31.48
N PRO A 92 21.72 -37.04 31.01
CA PRO A 92 22.44 -37.56 29.87
C PRO A 92 22.11 -36.75 28.62
N HIS A 93 23.12 -36.11 28.02
CA HIS A 93 22.99 -35.43 26.73
C HIS A 93 23.63 -36.28 25.64
N ALA A 94 22.81 -36.78 24.71
CA ALA A 94 23.29 -37.58 23.61
C ALA A 94 23.50 -36.70 22.36
N SER A 95 24.74 -36.61 21.88
CA SER A 95 25.07 -35.86 20.66
C SER A 95 25.12 -36.78 19.45
N VAL A 96 24.22 -36.57 18.49
CA VAL A 96 24.26 -37.26 17.18
C VAL A 96 24.83 -36.31 16.13
N LYS A 97 25.82 -36.79 15.37
CA LYS A 97 26.42 -36.04 14.26
C LYS A 97 25.66 -36.31 12.97
N THR A 98 25.60 -35.32 12.08
CA THR A 98 24.96 -35.43 10.75
C THR A 98 25.48 -36.62 9.95
N ASP A 99 26.79 -36.90 9.99
CA ASP A 99 27.39 -38.02 9.25
C ASP A 99 26.81 -39.38 9.66
N THR A 100 26.35 -39.52 10.90
CA THR A 100 25.70 -40.74 11.36
C THR A 100 24.36 -40.94 10.66
N CYS A 101 23.56 -39.88 10.53
CA CYS A 101 22.29 -39.91 9.79
C CYS A 101 22.52 -40.25 8.31
N LEU A 102 23.56 -39.68 7.71
CA LEU A 102 23.88 -39.87 6.28
C LEU A 102 24.37 -41.29 5.91
N LYS A 103 24.60 -42.17 6.89
CA LYS A 103 24.85 -43.60 6.64
C LYS A 103 23.61 -44.30 6.06
N CYS A 104 22.42 -43.89 6.50
CA CYS A 104 21.15 -44.47 6.08
C CYS A 104 20.33 -43.51 5.19
N HIS A 105 20.60 -42.20 5.26
CA HIS A 105 19.89 -41.19 4.47
C HIS A 105 20.72 -40.65 3.31
N ASP A 106 20.19 -40.74 2.09
CA ASP A 106 20.85 -40.22 0.88
C ASP A 106 20.84 -38.68 0.85
N LYS A 107 22.03 -38.08 0.99
CA LYS A 107 22.23 -36.63 0.93
C LYS A 107 21.74 -35.99 -0.38
N LYS A 108 22.00 -36.61 -1.53
CA LYS A 108 21.61 -36.06 -2.85
C LYS A 108 20.10 -35.99 -2.97
N LYS A 109 19.39 -37.02 -2.50
CA LYS A 109 17.92 -37.04 -2.46
C LYS A 109 17.38 -35.95 -1.54
N LEU A 110 17.84 -35.90 -0.29
CA LEU A 110 17.40 -34.93 0.70
C LEU A 110 17.61 -33.47 0.28
N PHE A 111 18.71 -33.18 -0.41
CA PHE A 111 19.07 -31.82 -0.80
C PHE A 111 18.34 -31.35 -2.08
N LYS A 112 17.79 -32.28 -2.87
CA LYS A 112 17.04 -31.98 -4.10
C LYS A 112 15.55 -31.76 -3.83
N GLU A 113 14.98 -32.43 -2.84
CA GLU A 113 13.55 -32.39 -2.56
C GLU A 113 13.11 -31.06 -1.91
N LYS A 114 11.90 -30.61 -2.27
CA LYS A 114 11.20 -29.55 -1.54
C LYS A 114 10.12 -30.20 -0.68
N LEU A 115 10.23 -30.00 0.62
CA LEU A 115 9.34 -30.59 1.63
C LEU A 115 8.24 -29.61 2.02
N LYS A 116 7.08 -30.17 2.33
CA LYS A 116 5.94 -29.42 2.85
C LYS A 116 6.12 -29.26 4.35
N VAL A 117 6.15 -28.02 4.84
CA VAL A 117 6.19 -27.70 6.28
C VAL A 117 4.79 -27.33 6.77
N VAL A 118 4.08 -26.47 6.03
CA VAL A 118 2.69 -26.09 6.35
C VAL A 118 1.79 -26.50 5.19
N ASP A 119 1.37 -25.56 4.34
CA ASP A 119 0.43 -25.82 3.24
C ASP A 119 1.13 -26.07 1.89
N LYS A 120 2.39 -25.66 1.78
CA LYS A 120 3.17 -25.67 0.54
C LYS A 120 4.53 -26.33 0.72
N LYS A 121 5.05 -26.91 -0.37
CA LYS A 121 6.43 -27.42 -0.46
C LYS A 121 7.43 -26.26 -0.53
N SER A 122 7.75 -25.68 0.62
CA SER A 122 8.60 -24.49 0.76
C SER A 122 9.97 -24.78 1.37
N PHE A 123 10.14 -25.88 2.12
CA PHE A 123 11.39 -26.17 2.81
C PHE A 123 12.37 -26.98 1.98
N ASN A 124 13.66 -26.73 2.17
CA ASN A 124 14.73 -27.46 1.50
C ASN A 124 15.98 -27.60 2.40
N HIS A 125 16.48 -28.83 2.55
CA HIS A 125 17.64 -29.13 3.38
C HIS A 125 18.94 -28.48 2.87
N LYS A 126 19.12 -28.38 1.55
CA LYS A 126 20.33 -27.76 0.98
C LYS A 126 20.44 -26.30 1.43
N GLN A 127 19.34 -25.55 1.41
CA GLN A 127 19.37 -24.14 1.84
C GLN A 127 19.77 -23.98 3.31
N HIS A 128 19.38 -24.91 4.17
CA HIS A 128 19.62 -24.84 5.61
C HIS A 128 20.95 -25.48 6.06
N LEU A 129 21.47 -26.47 5.32
CA LEU A 129 22.65 -27.26 5.72
C LEU A 129 23.87 -27.07 4.80
N SER A 130 23.83 -26.20 3.79
CA SER A 130 24.99 -25.97 2.90
C SER A 130 26.09 -25.10 3.51
N GLY A 131 25.84 -24.45 4.64
CA GLY A 131 26.80 -23.59 5.33
C GLY A 131 26.19 -22.90 6.55
N PRO A 132 26.98 -22.11 7.28
CA PRO A 132 26.50 -21.42 8.47
C PRO A 132 25.46 -20.36 8.09
N LEU A 133 24.25 -20.47 8.66
CA LEU A 133 23.20 -19.48 8.52
C LEU A 133 23.21 -18.57 9.74
N ARG A 134 23.36 -17.26 9.52
CA ARG A 134 23.45 -16.25 10.59
C ARG A 134 24.50 -16.60 11.66
N GLY A 135 25.61 -17.18 11.23
CA GLY A 135 26.73 -17.57 12.11
C GLY A 135 26.53 -18.89 12.86
N VAL A 136 25.45 -19.63 12.60
CA VAL A 136 25.19 -20.95 13.19
C VAL A 136 25.32 -22.04 12.13
N GLU A 137 26.23 -22.99 12.35
CA GLU A 137 26.33 -24.19 11.53
C GLU A 137 25.41 -25.27 12.11
N MET A 138 24.32 -25.53 11.38
CA MET A 138 23.27 -26.45 11.80
C MET A 138 23.58 -27.90 11.42
N ARG A 139 22.96 -28.82 12.14
CA ARG A 139 22.99 -30.27 11.87
C ARG A 139 21.58 -30.83 11.80
N CYS A 140 21.45 -32.09 11.40
CA CYS A 140 20.14 -32.76 11.34
C CYS A 140 19.39 -32.68 12.69
N SER A 141 20.08 -32.95 13.81
CA SER A 141 19.47 -32.90 15.13
C SER A 141 19.14 -31.48 15.63
N SER A 142 19.58 -30.42 14.94
CA SER A 142 19.21 -29.04 15.28
C SER A 142 17.71 -28.79 15.04
N CYS A 143 17.10 -29.53 14.11
CA CYS A 143 15.66 -29.46 13.84
C CYS A 143 14.95 -30.76 14.20
N HIS A 144 15.60 -31.91 13.99
CA HIS A 144 15.10 -33.22 14.38
C HIS A 144 15.53 -33.55 15.82
N SER A 145 14.90 -32.88 16.79
CA SER A 145 15.27 -32.99 18.20
C SER A 145 14.29 -33.89 18.97
N HIS A 146 14.56 -34.08 20.26
CA HIS A 146 13.73 -34.87 21.18
C HIS A 146 12.86 -33.97 22.09
N ILE A 147 12.70 -32.69 21.71
CA ILE A 147 12.13 -31.66 22.59
C ILE A 147 10.62 -31.85 22.78
N VAL A 148 9.93 -32.45 21.81
CA VAL A 148 8.54 -32.88 21.99
C VAL A 148 8.52 -34.04 22.97
N GLN A 149 7.98 -33.83 24.17
CA GLN A 149 7.78 -34.89 25.15
C GLN A 149 7.08 -36.09 24.47
N GLY A 150 7.83 -37.20 24.34
CA GLY A 150 7.31 -38.47 23.81
C GLY A 150 7.74 -38.83 22.39
N SER A 151 8.44 -37.99 21.61
CA SER A 151 8.78 -38.35 20.21
C SER A 151 10.26 -38.24 19.87
N HIS A 152 10.85 -39.37 19.45
CA HIS A 152 12.28 -39.50 19.17
C HIS A 152 12.56 -38.99 17.74
N ASN A 153 13.43 -37.99 17.64
CA ASN A 153 13.98 -37.50 16.37
C ASN A 153 12.90 -36.96 15.39
N VAL A 154 11.98 -36.14 15.91
CA VAL A 154 10.92 -35.48 15.12
C VAL A 154 11.25 -34.01 14.88
N VAL A 155 10.70 -33.43 13.81
CA VAL A 155 10.90 -32.01 13.52
C VAL A 155 10.08 -31.17 14.48
N GLU A 156 10.76 -30.31 15.24
CA GLU A 156 10.12 -29.33 16.12
C GLU A 156 9.90 -28.01 15.37
N GLU A 157 8.64 -27.65 15.09
CA GLU A 157 8.29 -26.47 14.29
C GLU A 157 8.75 -25.16 14.94
N THR A 158 8.81 -25.11 16.26
CA THR A 158 9.24 -23.90 16.97
C THR A 158 10.68 -23.51 16.66
N VAL A 159 11.55 -24.44 16.24
CA VAL A 159 12.95 -24.15 15.86
C VAL A 159 12.99 -23.21 14.66
N CYS A 160 12.05 -23.38 13.72
CA CYS A 160 11.91 -22.49 12.57
C CYS A 160 11.65 -21.06 13.05
N PHE A 161 10.78 -20.89 14.06
CA PHE A 161 10.38 -19.57 14.52
C PHE A 161 11.52 -18.82 15.19
N THR A 162 12.37 -19.50 15.97
CA THR A 162 13.56 -18.89 16.58
C THR A 162 14.47 -18.24 15.53
N CYS A 163 14.68 -18.87 14.38
CA CYS A 163 15.50 -18.24 13.34
C CYS A 163 14.72 -17.21 12.52
N HIS A 164 13.47 -17.48 12.16
CA HIS A 164 12.75 -16.67 11.18
C HIS A 164 12.03 -15.45 11.78
N PHE A 165 11.82 -15.42 13.10
CA PHE A 165 11.12 -14.33 13.81
C PHE A 165 11.95 -13.62 14.89
N MET A 166 13.04 -14.20 15.41
CA MET A 166 13.83 -13.56 16.48
C MET A 166 14.44 -12.22 16.01
N GLY A 167 13.92 -11.12 16.54
CA GLY A 167 14.34 -9.76 16.16
C GLY A 167 13.50 -9.14 15.04
N ALA A 168 12.50 -9.84 14.49
CA ALA A 168 11.49 -9.25 13.62
C ALA A 168 10.39 -8.53 14.42
N SER A 169 9.65 -7.65 13.74
CA SER A 169 8.39 -7.10 14.26
C SER A 169 7.39 -8.23 14.55
N PRO A 170 6.50 -8.10 15.56
CA PRO A 170 5.44 -9.08 15.79
C PRO A 170 4.51 -9.33 14.60
N SER A 171 4.50 -8.45 13.60
CA SER A 171 3.69 -8.53 12.37
C SER A 171 4.45 -9.08 11.16
N ASP A 172 5.74 -9.40 11.30
CA ASP A 172 6.62 -9.72 10.16
C ASP A 172 7.61 -10.85 10.48
N SER A 173 8.33 -11.33 9.47
CA SER A 173 9.40 -12.32 9.58
C SER A 173 10.64 -11.83 8.86
N ILE A 174 11.83 -12.21 9.36
CA ILE A 174 13.11 -11.75 8.80
C ILE A 174 13.30 -12.22 7.34
N THR A 175 12.69 -13.34 6.97
CA THR A 175 12.79 -13.91 5.62
C THR A 175 11.55 -13.68 4.76
N GLY A 176 10.57 -12.92 5.26
CA GLY A 176 9.28 -12.68 4.61
C GLY A 176 8.31 -13.86 4.71
N CYS A 177 7.02 -13.58 4.90
CA CYS A 177 5.99 -14.59 5.18
C CYS A 177 5.84 -15.63 4.04
N THR A 178 6.07 -15.18 2.79
CA THR A 178 5.95 -16.01 1.59
C THR A 178 7.04 -17.08 1.48
N SER A 179 8.13 -16.96 2.25
CA SER A 179 9.18 -17.98 2.32
C SER A 179 8.64 -19.33 2.82
N CYS A 180 7.65 -19.30 3.73
CA CYS A 180 6.99 -20.50 4.25
C CYS A 180 5.60 -20.73 3.64
N HIS A 181 4.76 -19.69 3.56
CA HIS A 181 3.33 -19.80 3.18
C HIS A 181 3.06 -19.59 1.69
N GLY A 182 4.02 -19.07 0.91
CA GLY A 182 3.75 -18.55 -0.44
C GLY A 182 2.84 -17.32 -0.44
N THR A 183 2.54 -16.76 -1.61
CA THR A 183 1.55 -15.68 -1.74
C THR A 183 0.14 -16.26 -1.65
N PRO A 184 -0.73 -15.78 -0.75
CA PRO A 184 -2.13 -16.22 -0.69
C PRO A 184 -2.81 -15.90 -2.02
N LYS A 185 -3.31 -16.93 -2.71
CA LYS A 185 -4.04 -16.78 -3.99
C LYS A 185 -5.55 -16.95 -3.86
N GLU A 186 -6.01 -17.35 -2.68
CA GLU A 186 -7.39 -17.74 -2.46
C GLU A 186 -8.18 -16.61 -1.79
N THR A 187 -9.43 -16.45 -2.24
CA THR A 187 -10.43 -15.68 -1.52
C THR A 187 -10.76 -16.42 -0.23
N VAL A 188 -10.42 -15.83 0.90
CA VAL A 188 -10.67 -16.43 2.22
C VAL A 188 -12.00 -15.92 2.74
N THR A 189 -12.91 -16.84 3.08
CA THR A 189 -14.19 -16.48 3.70
C THR A 189 -14.10 -16.63 5.22
N ARG A 190 -14.24 -15.53 5.96
CA ARG A 190 -14.27 -15.52 7.43
C ARG A 190 -15.42 -14.62 7.90
N HIS A 191 -16.23 -15.12 8.82
CA HIS A 191 -17.38 -14.39 9.40
C HIS A 191 -18.38 -13.83 8.36
N GLY A 192 -18.61 -14.56 7.27
CA GLY A 192 -19.53 -14.15 6.19
C GLY A 192 -18.93 -13.19 5.15
N PHE A 193 -17.65 -12.82 5.27
CA PHE A 193 -16.96 -11.94 4.33
C PHE A 193 -15.95 -12.73 3.52
N SER A 194 -15.96 -12.54 2.20
CA SER A 194 -14.96 -13.09 1.27
C SER A 194 -13.86 -12.05 1.05
N PHE A 195 -12.58 -12.44 1.19
CA PHE A 195 -11.43 -11.54 1.13
C PHE A 195 -10.37 -12.05 0.16
N ASN A 196 -10.10 -11.30 -0.92
CA ASN A 196 -9.10 -11.65 -1.92
C ASN A 196 -7.78 -10.89 -1.71
N HIS A 197 -6.77 -11.56 -1.15
CA HIS A 197 -5.46 -10.99 -0.84
C HIS A 197 -4.73 -10.43 -2.07
N GLU A 198 -4.90 -11.01 -3.26
CA GLU A 198 -4.16 -10.57 -4.47
C GLU A 198 -4.44 -9.10 -4.80
N LYS A 199 -5.69 -8.64 -4.59
CA LYS A 199 -6.10 -7.27 -4.90
C LYS A 199 -5.46 -6.27 -3.95
N TYR A 200 -5.45 -6.56 -2.65
CA TYR A 200 -4.81 -5.68 -1.65
C TYR A 200 -3.29 -5.62 -1.85
N LEU A 201 -2.67 -6.75 -2.19
CA LEU A 201 -1.24 -6.78 -2.53
C LEU A 201 -0.91 -5.93 -3.77
N LYS A 202 -1.79 -5.92 -4.79
CA LYS A 202 -1.65 -5.04 -5.98
C LYS A 202 -1.78 -3.55 -5.64
N LEU A 203 -2.53 -3.21 -4.59
CA LEU A 203 -2.65 -1.85 -4.06
C LEU A 203 -1.45 -1.44 -3.17
N GLY A 204 -0.45 -2.32 -2.99
CA GLY A 204 0.74 -2.05 -2.20
C GLY A 204 0.56 -2.28 -0.69
N ILE A 205 -0.55 -2.89 -0.26
CA ILE A 205 -0.84 -3.16 1.15
C ILE A 205 -0.01 -4.35 1.62
N SER A 206 0.76 -4.16 2.69
CA SER A 206 1.62 -5.19 3.29
C SER A 206 0.86 -6.09 4.26
N CYS A 207 1.36 -7.30 4.52
CA CYS A 207 0.70 -8.26 5.42
C CYS A 207 0.48 -7.68 6.83
N GLY A 208 1.46 -6.94 7.35
CA GLY A 208 1.46 -6.41 8.72
C GLY A 208 0.49 -5.25 8.93
N GLU A 209 -0.07 -4.68 7.86
CA GLU A 209 -1.14 -3.68 7.94
C GLU A 209 -2.49 -4.31 8.34
N CYS A 210 -2.65 -5.62 8.14
CA CYS A 210 -3.82 -6.36 8.61
C CYS A 210 -3.48 -7.36 9.72
N HIS A 211 -2.37 -8.07 9.61
CA HIS A 211 -1.89 -9.07 10.58
C HIS A 211 -0.92 -8.44 11.58
N VAL A 212 -1.46 -7.58 12.46
CA VAL A 212 -0.66 -6.72 13.36
C VAL A 212 0.12 -7.50 14.42
N LYS A 213 -0.31 -8.72 14.77
CA LYS A 213 0.45 -9.63 15.64
C LYS A 213 0.29 -11.07 15.19
N ILE A 214 1.38 -11.66 14.72
CA ILE A 214 1.47 -13.06 14.29
C ILE A 214 2.41 -13.90 15.14
N THR A 215 3.16 -13.29 16.05
CA THR A 215 4.06 -14.00 16.97
C THR A 215 3.93 -13.54 18.41
N GLU A 216 4.15 -14.46 19.33
CA GLU A 216 4.28 -14.22 20.77
C GLU A 216 5.55 -14.89 21.30
N GLY A 217 6.28 -14.18 22.16
CA GLY A 217 7.63 -14.57 22.59
C GLY A 217 8.72 -13.92 21.73
N THR A 218 9.95 -13.85 22.26
CA THR A 218 11.05 -13.11 21.63
C THR A 218 12.17 -14.00 21.09
N GLY A 219 12.19 -15.28 21.46
CA GLY A 219 13.31 -16.17 21.12
C GLY A 219 14.64 -15.81 21.78
N LYS A 220 14.68 -14.81 22.66
CA LYS A 220 15.92 -14.34 23.28
C LYS A 220 16.47 -15.36 24.27
N LEU A 221 17.76 -15.21 24.60
CA LEU A 221 18.44 -15.99 25.61
C LEU A 221 17.68 -15.87 26.96
N VAL A 222 17.37 -17.02 27.55
CA VAL A 222 16.71 -17.11 28.86
C VAL A 222 17.73 -16.79 29.94
N GLU A 223 17.35 -15.96 30.90
CA GLU A 223 18.19 -15.61 32.04
C GLU A 223 18.56 -16.87 32.84
N GLY A 224 19.85 -17.00 33.17
CA GLY A 224 20.35 -18.17 33.90
C GLY A 224 20.48 -19.45 33.09
N ALA A 225 20.22 -19.44 31.77
CA ALA A 225 20.34 -20.64 30.93
C ALA A 225 21.72 -21.33 31.03
N CYS A 226 22.80 -20.55 31.11
CA CYS A 226 24.16 -21.06 31.24
C CYS A 226 24.35 -21.89 32.52
N HIS A 227 23.67 -21.51 33.62
CA HIS A 227 23.80 -22.15 34.92
C HIS A 227 23.14 -23.53 35.02
N LYS A 228 22.40 -23.94 33.98
CA LYS A 228 21.91 -25.31 33.87
C LYS A 228 23.05 -26.35 33.78
N CYS A 229 24.21 -25.95 33.26
CA CYS A 229 25.38 -26.81 33.05
C CYS A 229 26.68 -26.20 33.60
N HIS A 230 26.81 -24.87 33.63
CA HIS A 230 28.01 -24.17 34.11
C HIS A 230 27.80 -23.63 35.53
N VAL A 231 28.44 -24.29 36.50
CA VAL A 231 28.36 -23.93 37.93
C VAL A 231 29.12 -22.64 38.23
N GLU A 232 30.28 -22.43 37.60
CA GLU A 232 31.09 -21.21 37.76
C GLU A 232 30.76 -20.15 36.70
N HIS A 233 30.86 -18.87 37.06
CA HIS A 233 30.67 -17.76 36.14
C HIS A 233 31.81 -17.73 35.12
N GLN A 234 31.53 -18.20 33.90
CA GLN A 234 32.50 -18.14 32.81
C GLN A 234 32.36 -16.84 32.03
N ARG A 235 33.49 -16.30 31.56
CA ARG A 235 33.48 -15.18 30.61
C ARG A 235 32.73 -15.61 29.36
N VAL A 236 31.59 -14.97 29.10
CA VAL A 236 30.74 -15.29 27.95
C VAL A 236 31.48 -14.92 26.66
N PRO A 237 31.82 -15.90 25.80
CA PRO A 237 32.51 -15.63 24.54
C PRO A 237 31.53 -15.08 23.49
N SER A 238 32.00 -14.84 22.27
CA SER A 238 31.14 -14.35 21.19
C SER A 238 30.00 -15.34 20.89
N SER A 239 28.85 -14.85 20.41
CA SER A 239 27.72 -15.70 20.02
C SER A 239 28.12 -16.81 19.03
N LYS A 240 28.99 -16.51 18.06
CA LYS A 240 29.51 -17.50 17.11
C LYS A 240 30.26 -18.64 17.82
N THR A 241 31.09 -18.30 18.81
CA THR A 241 31.82 -19.30 19.60
C THR A 241 30.87 -20.16 20.41
N ILE A 242 29.87 -19.54 21.05
CA ILE A 242 28.86 -20.28 21.83
C ILE A 242 28.12 -21.27 20.94
N HIS A 243 27.62 -20.83 19.78
CA HIS A 243 26.91 -21.71 18.84
C HIS A 243 27.80 -22.81 18.26
N SER A 244 29.06 -22.52 17.91
CA SER A 244 29.99 -23.55 17.40
C SER A 244 30.20 -24.66 18.43
N THR A 245 30.50 -24.30 19.68
CA THR A 245 30.74 -25.30 20.73
C THR A 245 29.47 -26.02 21.14
N HIS A 246 28.38 -25.30 21.43
CA HIS A 246 27.18 -25.92 22.00
C HIS A 246 26.28 -26.53 20.94
N VAL A 247 25.99 -25.81 19.84
CA VAL A 247 25.04 -26.25 18.81
C VAL A 247 25.70 -27.09 17.73
N THR A 248 26.91 -26.75 17.27
CA THR A 248 27.59 -27.47 16.15
C THR A 248 28.43 -28.67 16.61
N GLU A 249 29.14 -28.56 17.73
CA GLU A 249 29.94 -29.66 18.28
C GLU A 249 29.13 -30.53 19.26
N GLN A 250 28.58 -29.96 20.33
CA GLN A 250 27.94 -30.73 21.42
C GLN A 250 26.48 -31.14 21.18
N GLY A 251 25.70 -30.36 20.46
CA GLY A 251 24.37 -30.72 19.97
C GLY A 251 23.26 -30.30 20.88
N VAL A 252 23.56 -29.27 21.67
CA VAL A 252 22.62 -28.66 22.60
C VAL A 252 21.50 -28.02 21.80
N ASP A 253 20.29 -28.39 22.18
CA ASP A 253 19.07 -27.87 21.59
C ASP A 253 18.93 -26.37 21.84
N CYS A 254 18.39 -25.65 20.84
CA CYS A 254 18.25 -24.20 20.88
C CYS A 254 17.49 -23.72 22.14
N PHE A 255 16.46 -24.47 22.53
CA PHE A 255 15.56 -24.10 23.65
C PHE A 255 16.16 -24.37 25.03
N GLU A 256 17.34 -24.99 25.12
CA GLU A 256 18.07 -25.00 26.38
C GLU A 256 18.57 -23.60 26.76
N CYS A 257 18.80 -22.75 25.75
CA CYS A 257 19.28 -21.39 25.91
C CYS A 257 18.25 -20.33 25.50
N HIS A 258 17.47 -20.55 24.45
CA HIS A 258 16.54 -19.58 23.88
C HIS A 258 15.10 -19.84 24.33
N GLY A 259 14.32 -18.77 24.54
CA GLY A 259 12.90 -18.88 24.80
C GLY A 259 12.11 -19.34 23.56
N ASN A 260 10.89 -19.83 23.77
CA ASN A 260 10.01 -20.24 22.67
C ASN A 260 9.35 -19.03 21.98
N ILE A 261 9.13 -19.15 20.67
CA ILE A 261 8.27 -18.26 19.91
C ILE A 261 7.05 -19.07 19.47
N ARG A 262 5.85 -18.54 19.71
CA ARG A 262 4.60 -19.07 19.18
C ARG A 262 4.20 -18.25 17.96
N HIS A 263 3.82 -18.93 16.88
CA HIS A 263 3.34 -18.29 15.66
C HIS A 263 1.89 -18.70 15.35
N GLY A 264 1.06 -17.75 14.92
CA GLY A 264 -0.33 -17.95 14.56
C GLY A 264 -1.03 -16.63 14.29
N ASN A 265 -2.33 -16.62 13.97
CA ASN A 265 -3.09 -15.37 13.81
C ASN A 265 -3.55 -14.88 15.20
N LEU A 266 -2.71 -14.10 15.89
CA LEU A 266 -2.93 -13.70 17.29
C LEU A 266 -3.74 -12.41 17.40
N GLU A 267 -3.46 -11.42 16.55
CA GLU A 267 -4.17 -10.14 16.51
C GLU A 267 -4.24 -9.61 15.08
N MET A 268 -5.41 -9.10 14.71
CA MET A 268 -5.64 -8.39 13.44
C MET A 268 -5.96 -6.93 13.70
N VAL A 269 -5.80 -6.07 12.69
CA VAL A 269 -6.12 -4.66 12.81
C VAL A 269 -7.56 -4.45 13.29
N LYS A 270 -7.76 -3.47 14.17
CA LYS A 270 -9.03 -3.21 14.88
C LYS A 270 -10.24 -3.00 13.96
N THR A 271 -10.02 -2.57 12.71
CA THR A 271 -11.08 -2.48 11.70
C THR A 271 -11.77 -3.84 11.45
N PHE A 272 -11.07 -4.95 11.67
CA PHE A 272 -11.61 -6.31 11.65
C PHE A 272 -11.91 -6.88 13.04
N ASP A 273 -11.50 -6.21 14.13
CA ASP A 273 -11.79 -6.64 15.49
C ASP A 273 -13.28 -6.39 15.78
N THR A 274 -14.08 -7.34 15.34
CA THR A 274 -15.47 -7.44 15.72
C THR A 274 -15.55 -7.92 17.16
N SER A 275 -15.24 -7.02 18.10
CA SER A 275 -15.73 -7.07 19.48
C SER A 275 -17.27 -6.90 19.54
N CYS A 276 -17.99 -7.36 18.51
CA CYS A 276 -19.42 -7.23 18.27
C CYS A 276 -20.24 -8.33 18.97
N LYS A 277 -19.78 -8.86 20.11
CA LYS A 277 -20.59 -9.81 20.91
C LYS A 277 -21.83 -9.17 21.55
N ASN A 278 -22.07 -7.86 21.39
CA ASN A 278 -23.14 -7.18 22.11
C ASN A 278 -24.32 -6.64 21.29
N CYS A 279 -24.28 -6.49 19.94
CA CYS A 279 -25.37 -5.74 19.25
C CYS A 279 -25.75 -6.15 17.79
N HIS A 280 -25.77 -7.44 17.41
CA HIS A 280 -26.32 -8.02 16.15
C HIS A 280 -25.44 -8.01 14.87
N GLU A 281 -25.23 -9.22 14.31
CA GLU A 281 -24.50 -9.50 13.05
C GLU A 281 -25.17 -8.93 11.78
N ASN A 282 -26.47 -8.64 11.82
CA ASN A 282 -27.26 -8.27 10.64
C ASN A 282 -27.45 -6.76 10.41
N LEU A 283 -27.10 -5.90 11.38
CA LEU A 283 -27.36 -4.46 11.26
C LEU A 283 -26.30 -3.70 10.45
N HIS A 284 -25.09 -4.24 10.31
CA HIS A 284 -23.95 -3.54 9.69
C HIS A 284 -23.28 -4.30 8.53
N SER A 285 -23.91 -5.36 8.02
CA SER A 285 -23.32 -6.20 6.96
C SER A 285 -23.10 -5.41 5.66
N ALA A 286 -24.05 -4.55 5.27
CA ALA A 286 -23.94 -3.74 4.05
C ALA A 286 -22.89 -2.62 4.18
N GLN A 287 -22.84 -1.91 5.31
CA GLN A 287 -21.87 -0.83 5.56
C GLN A 287 -20.45 -1.38 5.60
N LYS A 288 -20.23 -2.51 6.28
CA LYS A 288 -18.93 -3.20 6.30
C LYS A 288 -18.53 -3.68 4.91
N SER A 289 -19.44 -4.34 4.19
CA SER A 289 -19.16 -4.84 2.83
C SER A 289 -18.80 -3.68 1.90
N LEU A 290 -19.56 -2.59 1.95
CA LEU A 290 -19.29 -1.41 1.14
C LEU A 290 -17.96 -0.75 1.53
N TYR A 291 -17.68 -0.58 2.83
CA TYR A 291 -16.42 -0.02 3.35
C TYR A 291 -15.19 -0.83 2.89
N MET A 292 -15.30 -2.17 2.95
CA MET A 292 -14.30 -3.13 2.47
C MET A 292 -14.23 -3.20 0.94
N GLY A 293 -15.24 -2.69 0.24
CA GLY A 293 -15.30 -2.72 -1.20
C GLY A 293 -15.72 -4.07 -1.80
N VAL A 294 -16.45 -4.90 -1.05
CA VAL A 294 -16.83 -6.26 -1.47
C VAL A 294 -18.34 -6.40 -1.62
N GLY A 295 -18.75 -7.46 -2.30
CA GLY A 295 -20.17 -7.89 -2.37
C GLY A 295 -20.96 -7.26 -3.52
N GLY A 296 -20.36 -6.40 -4.33
CA GLY A 296 -20.94 -5.96 -5.60
C GLY A 296 -20.91 -7.06 -6.67
N THR A 297 -21.75 -6.92 -7.69
CA THR A 297 -21.81 -7.82 -8.85
C THR A 297 -21.42 -7.08 -10.12
N GLY A 298 -20.62 -7.73 -10.98
CA GLY A 298 -20.17 -7.17 -12.26
C GLY A 298 -19.05 -6.14 -12.18
N ILE A 299 -18.65 -5.75 -10.96
CA ILE A 299 -17.49 -4.91 -10.67
C ILE A 299 -16.62 -5.66 -9.67
N GLU A 300 -15.30 -5.66 -9.90
CA GLU A 300 -14.34 -6.28 -8.98
C GLU A 300 -14.34 -5.59 -7.60
N ASP A 301 -13.85 -6.30 -6.58
CA ASP A 301 -13.72 -5.74 -5.25
C ASP A 301 -12.82 -4.50 -5.25
N TYR A 302 -13.28 -3.42 -4.62
CA TYR A 302 -12.64 -2.11 -4.63
C TYR A 302 -12.70 -1.45 -3.25
N PRO A 303 -11.73 -1.71 -2.36
CA PRO A 303 -11.76 -1.23 -0.98
C PRO A 303 -11.70 0.30 -0.91
N SER A 304 -12.33 0.87 0.13
CA SER A 304 -12.21 2.30 0.35
C SER A 304 -10.77 2.67 0.74
N ARG A 305 -10.34 3.87 0.38
CA ARG A 305 -9.00 4.37 0.77
C ARG A 305 -8.86 4.48 2.29
N MET A 306 -9.95 4.83 2.98
CA MET A 306 -9.97 4.92 4.44
C MET A 306 -9.85 3.53 5.07
N PHE A 307 -10.46 2.50 4.48
CA PHE A 307 -10.29 1.12 4.91
C PHE A 307 -8.86 0.64 4.69
N ALA A 308 -8.28 0.91 3.52
CA ALA A 308 -6.87 0.61 3.23
C ALA A 308 -5.92 1.34 4.20
N ALA A 309 -6.25 2.56 4.60
CA ALA A 309 -5.53 3.33 5.62
C ALA A 309 -5.89 2.94 7.07
N GLN A 310 -6.61 1.83 7.28
CA GLN A 310 -6.97 1.29 8.60
C GLN A 310 -7.81 2.21 9.49
N VAL A 311 -8.55 3.15 8.91
CA VAL A 311 -9.48 4.00 9.67
C VAL A 311 -10.60 3.12 10.22
N THR A 312 -10.77 3.14 11.55
CA THR A 312 -11.82 2.36 12.24
C THR A 312 -13.17 3.09 12.18
N CYS A 313 -14.25 2.36 12.46
CA CYS A 313 -15.59 2.95 12.52
C CYS A 313 -15.68 4.12 13.51
N GLU A 314 -15.04 3.97 14.68
CA GLU A 314 -14.98 4.99 15.75
C GLU A 314 -14.21 6.24 15.33
N GLY A 315 -13.30 6.11 14.35
CA GLY A 315 -12.57 7.24 13.78
C GLY A 315 -13.47 8.25 13.08
N CYS A 316 -14.64 7.82 12.58
CA CYS A 316 -15.63 8.71 11.97
C CYS A 316 -16.88 8.87 12.84
N HIS A 317 -17.31 7.81 13.52
CA HIS A 317 -18.52 7.77 14.34
C HIS A 317 -18.24 8.18 15.78
N THR A 318 -18.22 9.48 16.05
CA THR A 318 -17.85 10.04 17.37
C THR A 318 -19.03 10.65 18.13
N ASN A 319 -20.17 10.89 17.48
CA ASN A 319 -21.32 11.58 18.11
C ASN A 319 -22.37 10.59 18.64
N PRO A 320 -22.56 10.43 19.96
CA PRO A 320 -23.59 9.56 20.50
C PRO A 320 -24.99 10.15 20.30
N VAL A 321 -25.87 9.38 19.68
CA VAL A 321 -27.28 9.72 19.49
C VAL A 321 -28.15 8.67 20.19
N LYS A 322 -29.11 9.15 20.99
CA LYS A 322 -30.10 8.31 21.65
C LYS A 322 -31.21 7.98 20.66
N LYS A 323 -31.42 6.70 20.36
CA LYS A 323 -32.58 6.23 19.60
C LYS A 323 -33.55 5.55 20.57
N LYS A 324 -34.75 6.12 20.69
CA LYS A 324 -35.81 5.58 21.56
C LYS A 324 -36.66 4.64 20.71
N ASN A 325 -36.51 3.33 20.90
CA ASN A 325 -37.46 2.35 20.40
C ASN A 325 -38.43 1.96 21.54
N ALA A 326 -39.61 1.43 21.18
CA ALA A 326 -40.75 1.23 22.09
C ALA A 326 -40.44 0.48 23.40
N PHE A 327 -39.32 -0.27 23.49
CA PHE A 327 -38.93 -1.04 24.68
C PHE A 327 -37.44 -0.91 25.08
N VAL A 328 -36.58 -0.23 24.31
CA VAL A 328 -35.13 -0.13 24.58
C VAL A 328 -34.61 1.26 24.19
N THR A 329 -33.77 1.86 25.04
CA THR A 329 -32.97 3.04 24.68
C THR A 329 -31.63 2.56 24.14
N GLU A 330 -31.44 2.64 22.83
CA GLU A 330 -30.17 2.32 22.18
C GLU A 330 -29.33 3.58 21.98
N PHE A 331 -28.03 3.46 22.21
CA PHE A 331 -27.05 4.48 21.89
C PHE A 331 -26.36 4.08 20.59
N THR A 332 -26.46 4.92 19.56
CA THR A 332 -25.74 4.72 18.29
C THR A 332 -24.78 5.88 18.09
N LEU A 333 -23.54 5.60 17.70
CA LEU A 333 -22.58 6.63 17.31
C LEU A 333 -22.84 7.02 15.85
N MET A 334 -23.10 8.30 15.62
CA MET A 334 -23.29 8.90 14.31
C MET A 334 -21.99 9.56 13.83
N PRO A 335 -21.75 9.63 12.51
CA PRO A 335 -20.59 10.30 11.98
C PRO A 335 -20.62 11.80 12.29
N ALA A 336 -19.47 12.37 12.63
CA ALA A 336 -19.34 13.80 12.90
C ALA A 336 -18.46 14.47 11.83
N ALA A 337 -18.90 15.64 11.33
CA ALA A 337 -18.10 16.47 10.42
C ALA A 337 -16.72 16.83 11.01
N THR A 338 -16.66 17.02 12.33
CA THR A 338 -15.43 17.29 13.08
C THR A 338 -14.44 16.11 13.06
N ALA A 339 -14.92 14.88 12.87
CA ALA A 339 -14.05 13.71 12.80
C ALA A 339 -13.15 13.76 11.55
N CYS A 340 -13.66 14.28 10.43
CA CYS A 340 -12.90 14.41 9.18
C CYS A 340 -11.66 15.31 9.35
N VAL A 341 -11.83 16.46 10.00
CA VAL A 341 -10.76 17.46 10.20
C VAL A 341 -9.81 17.14 11.35
N THR A 342 -10.01 16.00 12.04
CA THR A 342 -9.02 15.49 12.99
C THR A 342 -7.81 14.89 12.26
N CYS A 343 -8.03 14.35 11.06
CA CYS A 343 -6.98 13.76 10.22
C CYS A 343 -6.70 14.58 8.95
N HIS A 344 -7.69 15.33 8.44
CA HIS A 344 -7.58 16.11 7.22
C HIS A 344 -7.57 17.63 7.49
N GLN A 345 -7.20 18.41 6.47
CA GLN A 345 -7.20 19.87 6.52
C GLN A 345 -8.62 20.46 6.61
N PRO A 346 -8.78 21.73 7.06
CA PRO A 346 -10.06 22.43 7.02
C PRO A 346 -10.74 22.39 5.64
N GLY A 347 -12.05 22.22 5.59
CA GLY A 347 -12.85 22.07 4.35
C GLY A 347 -13.43 20.65 4.17
N TYR A 348 -12.77 19.63 4.74
CA TYR A 348 -13.25 18.23 4.72
C TYR A 348 -14.47 17.99 5.61
N ASP A 349 -14.74 18.87 6.58
CA ASP A 349 -15.91 18.86 7.46
C ASP A 349 -17.23 19.05 6.69
N THR A 350 -17.18 19.74 5.55
CA THR A 350 -18.35 19.92 4.68
C THR A 350 -18.56 18.77 3.69
N MET A 351 -17.47 18.10 3.31
CA MET A 351 -17.43 17.07 2.25
C MET A 351 -18.45 15.95 2.46
N LEU A 352 -18.60 15.45 3.69
CA LEU A 352 -19.57 14.40 4.02
C LEU A 352 -21.01 14.80 3.65
N LYS A 353 -21.38 16.06 3.87
CA LYS A 353 -22.71 16.56 3.54
C LYS A 353 -22.93 16.62 2.03
N ASP A 354 -21.91 16.94 1.25
CA ASP A 354 -22.02 17.00 -0.21
C ASP A 354 -22.08 15.61 -0.82
N TRP A 355 -21.33 14.66 -0.28
CA TRP A 355 -21.48 13.25 -0.64
C TRP A 355 -22.91 12.79 -0.38
N GLN A 356 -23.43 12.99 0.83
CA GLN A 356 -24.80 12.61 1.18
C GLN A 356 -25.82 13.20 0.20
N ARG A 357 -25.78 14.52 -0.06
CA ARG A 357 -26.69 15.19 -1.00
C ARG A 357 -26.55 14.67 -2.43
N SER A 358 -25.33 14.49 -2.91
CA SER A 358 -25.07 14.01 -4.27
C SER A 358 -25.54 12.58 -4.46
N PHE A 359 -25.30 11.72 -3.47
CA PHE A 359 -25.76 10.33 -3.49
C PHE A 359 -27.26 10.20 -3.32
N ASP A 360 -27.93 11.06 -2.56
CA ASP A 360 -29.39 11.07 -2.49
C ASP A 360 -30.00 11.31 -3.88
N SER A 361 -29.44 12.26 -4.65
CA SER A 361 -29.86 12.53 -6.03
C SER A 361 -29.57 11.34 -6.95
N MET A 362 -28.37 10.76 -6.88
CA MET A 362 -27.96 9.60 -7.67
C MET A 362 -28.81 8.36 -7.38
N LEU A 363 -29.03 8.04 -6.10
CA LEU A 363 -29.85 6.90 -5.68
C LEU A 363 -31.29 7.08 -6.15
N THR A 364 -31.87 8.28 -6.00
CA THR A 364 -33.23 8.57 -6.48
C THR A 364 -33.36 8.35 -7.99
N TYR A 365 -32.36 8.78 -8.77
CA TYR A 365 -32.36 8.59 -10.23
C TYR A 365 -32.25 7.11 -10.61
N VAL A 366 -31.31 6.38 -9.99
CA VAL A 366 -31.07 4.95 -10.28
C VAL A 366 -32.26 4.09 -9.87
N GLU A 367 -32.90 4.37 -8.72
CA GLU A 367 -34.10 3.68 -8.26
C GLU A 367 -35.24 3.78 -9.28
N LYS A 368 -35.57 5.01 -9.70
CA LYS A 368 -36.58 5.26 -10.74
C LYS A 368 -36.25 4.54 -12.04
N ARG A 369 -34.96 4.47 -12.40
CA ARG A 369 -34.51 3.79 -13.61
C ARG A 369 -34.73 2.28 -13.55
N ILE A 370 -34.43 1.67 -12.41
CA ILE A 370 -34.68 0.24 -12.13
C ILE A 370 -36.19 -0.05 -12.17
N ASP A 371 -37.02 0.82 -11.59
CA ASP A 371 -38.48 0.67 -11.57
C ASP A 371 -39.09 0.76 -12.97
N MET A 372 -38.65 1.74 -13.77
CA MET A 372 -39.07 1.86 -15.17
C MET A 372 -38.70 0.61 -16.00
N ALA A 373 -37.49 0.07 -15.80
CA ALA A 373 -37.06 -1.14 -16.49
C ALA A 373 -37.82 -2.39 -16.01
N SER A 374 -38.23 -2.43 -14.74
CA SER A 374 -39.03 -3.52 -14.18
C SER A 374 -40.45 -3.60 -14.76
N SER A 375 -40.91 -2.52 -15.40
CA SER A 375 -42.22 -2.45 -16.06
C SER A 375 -42.18 -2.94 -17.53
N ALA A 376 -41.00 -3.27 -18.06
CA ALA A 376 -40.84 -3.80 -19.41
C ALA A 376 -41.18 -5.31 -19.49
N LYS A 377 -41.39 -5.83 -20.71
CA LYS A 377 -41.72 -7.25 -20.93
C LYS A 377 -40.56 -8.14 -20.45
N LYS A 378 -40.86 -9.02 -19.48
CA LYS A 378 -39.87 -9.87 -18.82
C LYS A 378 -39.38 -11.00 -19.73
N SER A 379 -38.08 -11.04 -19.99
CA SER A 379 -37.34 -12.18 -20.55
C SER A 379 -36.31 -12.69 -19.52
N GLY A 380 -35.79 -13.91 -19.68
CA GLY A 380 -34.82 -14.49 -18.73
C GLY A 380 -33.60 -13.60 -18.49
N ASP A 381 -33.04 -13.01 -19.54
CA ASP A 381 -31.91 -12.08 -19.45
C ASP A 381 -32.27 -10.77 -18.75
N THR A 382 -33.50 -10.29 -18.95
CA THR A 382 -33.99 -9.05 -18.31
C THR A 382 -34.15 -9.23 -16.80
N GLU A 383 -34.63 -10.40 -16.35
CA GLU A 383 -34.81 -10.70 -14.93
C GLU A 383 -33.47 -10.76 -14.20
N GLU A 384 -32.44 -11.35 -14.82
CA GLU A 384 -31.09 -11.45 -14.25
C GLU A 384 -30.39 -10.08 -14.16
N ILE A 385 -30.52 -9.24 -15.19
CA ILE A 385 -30.02 -7.85 -15.17
C ILE A 385 -30.67 -7.07 -14.02
N LEU A 386 -32.00 -7.14 -13.89
CA LEU A 386 -32.71 -6.44 -12.82
C LEU A 386 -32.38 -6.98 -11.43
N ARG A 387 -32.11 -8.28 -11.29
CA ARG A 387 -31.65 -8.89 -10.03
C ARG A 387 -30.29 -8.34 -9.60
N LYS A 388 -29.31 -8.30 -10.52
CA LYS A 388 -27.99 -7.70 -10.27
C LYS A 388 -28.08 -6.21 -9.97
N ALA A 389 -28.89 -5.47 -10.71
CA ALA A 389 -29.14 -4.05 -10.49
C ALA A 389 -29.70 -3.78 -9.09
N ARG A 390 -30.72 -4.53 -8.65
CA ARG A 390 -31.28 -4.42 -7.30
C ARG A 390 -30.28 -4.79 -6.22
N HIS A 391 -29.46 -5.81 -6.45
CA HIS A 391 -28.41 -6.21 -5.51
C HIS A 391 -27.37 -5.09 -5.31
N ASN A 392 -26.81 -4.57 -6.40
CA ASN A 392 -25.83 -3.47 -6.33
C ASN A 392 -26.44 -2.20 -5.74
N PHE A 393 -27.64 -1.82 -6.17
CA PHE A 393 -28.36 -0.67 -5.63
C PHE A 393 -28.63 -0.83 -4.11
N GLY A 394 -29.07 -2.02 -3.69
CA GLY A 394 -29.30 -2.34 -2.29
C GLY A 394 -28.03 -2.26 -1.44
N LEU A 395 -26.90 -2.76 -1.95
CA LEU A 395 -25.60 -2.65 -1.28
C LEU A 395 -25.20 -1.18 -1.07
N VAL A 396 -25.33 -0.34 -2.11
CA VAL A 396 -24.97 1.09 -2.03
C VAL A 396 -25.93 1.86 -1.10
N LYS A 397 -27.24 1.63 -1.22
CA LYS A 397 -28.28 2.30 -0.41
C LYS A 397 -28.14 1.94 1.07
N ASN A 398 -28.06 0.65 1.39
CA ASN A 398 -27.98 0.16 2.78
C ASN A 398 -26.57 0.32 3.37
N GLY A 399 -25.55 0.24 2.53
CA GLY A 399 -24.16 0.43 2.93
C GLY A 399 -23.79 1.88 3.21
N LEU A 400 -24.65 2.84 2.86
CA LEU A 400 -24.43 4.28 2.95
C LEU A 400 -23.17 4.72 2.15
N PRO A 401 -23.34 5.42 1.01
CA PRO A 401 -22.26 5.61 0.04
C PRO A 401 -20.98 6.26 0.57
N ALA A 402 -21.07 7.03 1.65
CA ALA A 402 -19.92 7.66 2.30
C ALA A 402 -18.87 6.65 2.83
N HIS A 403 -19.26 5.40 3.11
CA HIS A 403 -18.29 4.36 3.48
C HIS A 403 -17.35 4.02 2.31
N ASN A 404 -17.80 4.13 1.06
CA ASN A 404 -16.92 3.92 -0.09
C ASN A 404 -17.47 4.65 -1.32
N VAL A 405 -17.09 5.93 -1.43
CA VAL A 405 -17.58 6.84 -2.48
C VAL A 405 -17.26 6.30 -3.87
N GLU A 406 -15.99 5.92 -4.13
CA GLU A 406 -15.54 5.43 -5.44
C GLU A 406 -16.27 4.14 -5.85
N TYR A 407 -16.34 3.14 -4.97
CA TYR A 407 -17.02 1.88 -5.28
C TYR A 407 -18.53 2.07 -5.47
N SER A 408 -19.15 2.93 -4.67
CA SER A 408 -20.57 3.26 -4.80
C SER A 408 -20.89 3.82 -6.19
N ILE A 409 -20.08 4.74 -6.71
CA ILE A 409 -20.30 5.32 -8.04
C ILE A 409 -20.07 4.30 -9.14
N LYS A 410 -19.02 3.47 -9.03
CA LYS A 410 -18.75 2.38 -10.00
C LYS A 410 -19.93 1.41 -10.06
N LEU A 411 -20.47 1.00 -8.91
CA LEU A 411 -21.65 0.13 -8.83
C LEU A 411 -22.91 0.78 -9.42
N LEU A 412 -23.16 2.06 -9.14
CA LEU A 412 -24.31 2.78 -9.69
C LEU A 412 -24.20 3.00 -11.21
N LYS A 413 -23.01 3.33 -11.73
CA LYS A 413 -22.74 3.44 -13.17
C LYS A 413 -22.94 2.11 -13.89
N PHE A 414 -22.32 1.04 -13.37
CA PHE A 414 -22.53 -0.31 -13.90
C PHE A 414 -24.01 -0.70 -13.89
N THR A 415 -24.72 -0.40 -12.80
CA THR A 415 -26.16 -0.67 -12.69
C THR A 415 -26.95 0.08 -13.77
N LEU A 416 -26.63 1.35 -14.03
CA LEU A 416 -27.27 2.12 -15.10
C LEU A 416 -26.94 1.54 -16.48
N ASP A 417 -25.68 1.21 -16.75
CA ASP A 417 -25.26 0.68 -18.04
C ASP A 417 -25.95 -0.66 -18.35
N GLU A 418 -26.14 -1.53 -17.36
CA GLU A 418 -26.89 -2.78 -17.53
C GLU A 418 -28.40 -2.52 -17.70
N VAL A 419 -28.99 -1.62 -16.93
CA VAL A 419 -30.43 -1.29 -17.01
C VAL A 419 -30.78 -0.56 -18.32
N ASP A 420 -29.87 0.27 -18.83
CA ASP A 420 -30.02 1.01 -20.08
C ASP A 420 -30.11 0.06 -21.29
N LYS A 421 -29.49 -1.14 -21.23
CA LYS A 421 -29.60 -2.18 -22.27
C LYS A 421 -31.03 -2.72 -22.42
N VAL A 422 -31.76 -2.85 -21.31
CA VAL A 422 -33.11 -3.46 -21.28
C VAL A 422 -34.24 -2.44 -21.40
N SER A 423 -34.01 -1.18 -21.02
CA SER A 423 -35.03 -0.14 -21.07
C SER A 423 -34.46 1.10 -21.74
N ARG A 424 -34.58 1.24 -23.06
CA ARG A 424 -33.89 2.30 -23.82
C ARG A 424 -34.44 3.72 -23.65
N LYS A 425 -35.57 3.92 -22.95
CA LYS A 425 -36.13 5.26 -22.74
C LYS A 425 -35.30 6.02 -21.69
N PRO A 426 -34.63 7.14 -22.05
CA PRO A 426 -33.83 7.90 -21.11
C PRO A 426 -34.74 8.63 -20.11
N LEU A 427 -34.39 8.58 -18.83
CA LEU A 427 -34.97 9.46 -17.83
C LEU A 427 -34.24 10.81 -17.88
N ALA A 428 -34.98 11.91 -18.03
CA ALA A 428 -34.43 13.26 -18.01
C ALA A 428 -33.77 13.57 -16.66
N GLY A 429 -32.71 14.39 -16.67
CA GLY A 429 -32.03 14.83 -15.45
C GLY A 429 -31.06 13.82 -14.83
N ARG A 430 -30.28 13.10 -15.65
CA ARG A 430 -29.19 12.24 -15.15
C ARG A 430 -28.18 13.10 -14.36
N PRO A 431 -27.88 12.78 -13.08
CA PRO A 431 -26.92 13.55 -12.28
C PRO A 431 -25.54 13.59 -12.93
N ASP A 432 -24.86 14.75 -12.87
CA ASP A 432 -23.59 14.98 -13.57
C ASP A 432 -22.52 13.94 -13.22
N SER A 433 -22.40 13.56 -11.96
CA SER A 433 -21.48 12.52 -11.47
C SER A 433 -21.62 11.16 -12.17
N LEU A 434 -22.76 10.89 -12.79
CA LEU A 434 -23.08 9.64 -13.50
C LEU A 434 -23.06 9.78 -15.03
N ARG A 435 -22.80 10.97 -15.58
CA ARG A 435 -22.87 11.23 -17.04
C ARG A 435 -21.65 10.73 -17.79
N THR A 436 -20.45 10.94 -17.22
CA THR A 436 -19.20 10.48 -17.82
C THR A 436 -18.42 9.60 -16.84
N PRO A 437 -17.46 8.78 -17.33
CA PRO A 437 -16.63 7.94 -16.46
C PRO A 437 -15.93 8.71 -15.33
N ASP A 438 -15.58 9.97 -15.56
CA ASP A 438 -14.74 10.82 -14.72
C ASP A 438 -15.46 12.00 -14.04
N ALA A 439 -16.71 12.35 -14.41
CA ALA A 439 -17.42 13.52 -13.87
C ALA A 439 -17.48 13.56 -12.34
N HIS A 440 -17.53 12.39 -11.71
CA HIS A 440 -17.53 12.25 -10.26
C HIS A 440 -16.26 12.78 -9.55
N CYS A 441 -15.12 12.82 -10.25
CA CYS A 441 -13.86 13.31 -9.69
C CYS A 441 -14.00 14.80 -9.33
N ALA A 442 -14.52 15.60 -10.27
CA ALA A 442 -14.79 17.01 -10.04
C ALA A 442 -15.92 17.20 -9.03
N SER A 443 -17.08 16.59 -9.27
CA SER A 443 -18.29 16.90 -8.50
C SER A 443 -18.28 16.44 -7.05
N LEU A 444 -17.56 15.35 -6.72
CA LEU A 444 -17.57 14.77 -5.36
C LEU A 444 -16.30 15.03 -4.58
N CYS A 445 -15.17 15.28 -5.24
CA CYS A 445 -13.87 15.38 -4.55
C CYS A 445 -13.19 16.73 -4.82
N HIS A 446 -12.89 17.06 -6.08
CA HIS A 446 -12.03 18.18 -6.42
C HIS A 446 -12.70 19.56 -6.36
N ASN A 447 -14.03 19.63 -6.46
CA ASN A 447 -14.76 20.90 -6.41
C ASN A 447 -14.50 21.70 -5.11
N ARG A 448 -14.26 21.02 -3.99
CA ARG A 448 -13.95 21.68 -2.70
C ARG A 448 -12.47 21.77 -2.39
N LEU A 449 -11.71 20.75 -2.77
CA LEU A 449 -10.29 20.68 -2.45
C LEU A 449 -9.46 21.62 -3.32
N GLY A 450 -10.06 22.13 -4.41
CA GLY A 450 -9.36 22.86 -5.43
C GLY A 450 -8.56 21.93 -6.34
N MET A 451 -8.20 22.46 -7.49
CA MET A 451 -7.27 21.83 -8.42
C MET A 451 -6.10 22.79 -8.62
N PRO A 452 -4.87 22.30 -8.86
CA PRO A 452 -3.75 23.16 -9.19
C PRO A 452 -4.10 24.08 -10.37
N GLU A 453 -3.73 25.36 -10.27
CA GLU A 453 -3.87 26.33 -11.36
C GLU A 453 -2.94 25.96 -12.52
N ASN A 454 -1.65 25.84 -12.19
CA ASN A 454 -0.58 25.44 -13.10
C ASN A 454 0.22 24.29 -12.48
N LEU A 455 0.77 23.42 -13.31
CA LEU A 455 1.61 22.31 -12.90
C LEU A 455 2.66 22.01 -13.97
N LEU A 456 3.78 21.41 -13.60
CA LEU A 456 4.76 20.94 -14.56
C LEU A 456 4.39 19.53 -15.04
N PHE A 457 4.08 19.38 -16.32
CA PHE A 457 3.92 18.08 -16.93
C PHE A 457 5.30 17.44 -17.13
N GLN A 458 5.48 16.24 -16.57
CA GLN A 458 6.75 15.50 -16.57
C GLN A 458 7.97 16.28 -16.04
N ASN A 459 7.74 17.30 -15.20
CA ASN A 459 8.77 18.24 -14.71
C ASN A 459 9.47 19.06 -15.81
N GLU A 460 8.94 19.09 -17.03
CA GLU A 460 9.59 19.73 -18.17
C GLU A 460 8.74 20.83 -18.82
N ILE A 461 7.40 20.70 -18.79
CA ILE A 461 6.50 21.60 -19.52
C ILE A 461 5.53 22.27 -18.56
N ASP A 462 5.48 23.60 -18.55
CA ASP A 462 4.46 24.36 -17.84
C ASP A 462 3.08 24.07 -18.43
N PHE A 463 2.20 23.48 -17.62
CA PHE A 463 0.85 23.10 -18.00
C PHE A 463 -0.18 23.94 -17.25
N PRO A 464 -0.93 24.83 -17.94
CA PRO A 464 -1.99 25.63 -17.34
C PRO A 464 -3.25 24.79 -17.15
N HIS A 465 -3.28 24.02 -16.06
CA HIS A 465 -4.30 23.01 -15.80
C HIS A 465 -5.72 23.60 -15.70
N GLN A 466 -5.88 24.78 -15.07
CA GLN A 466 -7.21 25.38 -14.95
C GLN A 466 -7.80 25.82 -16.30
N ASP A 467 -6.99 26.29 -17.23
CA ASP A 467 -7.49 26.65 -18.56
C ASP A 467 -8.01 25.42 -19.31
N HIS A 468 -7.32 24.30 -19.19
CA HIS A 468 -7.77 23.05 -19.81
C HIS A 468 -9.08 22.52 -19.23
N VAL A 469 -9.28 22.64 -17.91
CA VAL A 469 -10.44 22.07 -17.23
C VAL A 469 -11.63 23.03 -17.19
N GLN A 470 -11.42 24.29 -16.84
CA GLN A 470 -12.50 25.28 -16.67
C GLN A 470 -12.83 26.01 -17.99
N THR A 471 -11.80 26.45 -18.73
CA THR A 471 -11.98 27.25 -19.95
C THR A 471 -12.34 26.35 -21.13
N LEU A 472 -11.59 25.26 -21.34
CA LEU A 472 -11.80 24.33 -22.46
C LEU A 472 -12.79 23.19 -22.16
N GLY A 473 -13.14 22.96 -20.88
CA GLY A 473 -14.08 21.91 -20.49
C GLY A 473 -13.56 20.49 -20.75
N THR A 474 -12.23 20.30 -20.75
CA THR A 474 -11.61 19.02 -21.06
C THR A 474 -11.94 17.98 -20.00
N ALA A 475 -12.45 16.82 -20.43
CA ALA A 475 -12.70 15.69 -19.53
C ALA A 475 -11.39 15.19 -18.88
N CYS A 476 -11.40 15.02 -17.56
CA CYS A 476 -10.26 14.55 -16.76
C CYS A 476 -9.67 13.24 -17.30
N GLY A 477 -10.53 12.33 -17.77
CA GLY A 477 -10.15 11.02 -18.31
C GLY A 477 -9.31 11.06 -19.59
N ARG A 478 -9.19 12.23 -20.23
CA ARG A 478 -8.28 12.41 -21.38
C ARG A 478 -6.82 12.42 -20.97
N CYS A 479 -6.54 12.89 -19.75
CA CYS A 479 -5.18 13.05 -19.24
C CYS A 479 -4.90 12.12 -18.05
N HIS A 480 -5.90 11.87 -17.23
CA HIS A 480 -5.79 11.06 -16.02
C HIS A 480 -6.48 9.70 -16.17
N SER A 481 -5.95 8.69 -15.48
CA SER A 481 -6.62 7.41 -15.38
C SER A 481 -7.89 7.54 -14.56
N VAL A 482 -8.99 7.01 -15.10
CA VAL A 482 -10.27 6.87 -14.40
C VAL A 482 -10.27 5.67 -13.44
N GLU A 483 -9.31 4.74 -13.61
CA GLU A 483 -9.17 3.55 -12.78
C GLU A 483 -8.16 3.74 -11.65
N GLN A 484 -7.04 4.40 -11.93
CA GLN A 484 -5.96 4.65 -10.98
C GLN A 484 -5.92 6.13 -10.62
N HIS A 485 -6.50 6.49 -9.47
CA HIS A 485 -6.50 7.86 -9.00
C HIS A 485 -5.08 8.45 -8.93
N GLY A 486 -4.91 9.67 -9.44
CA GLY A 486 -3.64 10.39 -9.45
C GLY A 486 -2.66 9.94 -10.53
N ALA A 487 -2.98 8.90 -11.31
CA ALA A 487 -2.14 8.48 -12.44
C ALA A 487 -2.46 9.33 -13.68
N THR A 488 -1.42 9.85 -14.33
CA THR A 488 -1.51 10.55 -15.62
C THR A 488 -1.18 9.56 -16.72
N THR A 489 -2.08 9.39 -17.69
CA THR A 489 -1.95 8.45 -18.82
C THR A 489 -1.54 9.15 -20.12
N LEU A 490 -1.43 10.48 -20.09
CA LEU A 490 -1.09 11.30 -21.25
C LEU A 490 0.41 11.19 -21.60
N THR A 491 0.71 11.23 -22.90
CA THR A 491 2.06 11.32 -23.46
C THR A 491 2.27 12.67 -24.14
N LEU A 492 3.53 13.09 -24.28
CA LEU A 492 3.87 14.35 -24.95
C LEU A 492 3.33 14.44 -26.38
N ALA A 493 3.34 13.33 -27.12
CA ALA A 493 2.77 13.27 -28.47
C ALA A 493 1.27 13.59 -28.50
N GLN A 494 0.54 13.25 -27.44
CA GLN A 494 -0.89 13.55 -27.32
C GLN A 494 -1.17 15.01 -26.92
N CYS A 495 -0.20 15.74 -26.37
CA CYS A 495 -0.33 17.20 -26.21
C CYS A 495 -0.31 17.89 -27.57
N ASN A 496 0.55 17.42 -28.48
CA ASN A 496 0.78 18.06 -29.78
C ASN A 496 -0.38 17.90 -30.77
N THR A 497 -1.32 16.98 -30.52
CA THR A 497 -2.56 16.89 -31.32
C THR A 497 -3.47 18.12 -31.16
N CYS A 498 -3.23 18.96 -30.15
CA CYS A 498 -4.00 20.19 -29.93
C CYS A 498 -3.16 21.48 -30.10
N HIS A 499 -1.83 21.44 -30.00
CA HIS A 499 -0.95 22.63 -29.96
C HIS A 499 -0.20 22.90 -31.29
N HIS A 500 -0.91 23.43 -32.30
CA HIS A 500 -0.40 24.01 -33.57
C HIS A 500 0.14 23.07 -34.66
N GLN A 501 0.76 21.93 -34.33
CA GLN A 501 1.39 21.07 -35.35
C GLN A 501 0.39 20.45 -36.37
N GLU A 502 -0.88 20.29 -35.99
CA GLU A 502 -1.97 19.77 -36.84
C GLU A 502 -2.97 20.85 -37.33
N LEU A 503 -2.81 22.12 -36.94
CA LEU A 503 -3.82 23.18 -37.21
C LEU A 503 -3.65 23.88 -38.57
N LYS A 504 -2.86 23.31 -39.50
CA LYS A 504 -2.54 23.91 -40.82
C LYS A 504 -3.74 24.37 -41.67
N ASN A 505 -4.97 24.02 -41.32
CA ASN A 505 -6.19 24.31 -42.09
C ASN A 505 -7.37 24.88 -41.28
N VAL A 506 -7.16 25.52 -40.11
CA VAL A 506 -8.30 25.96 -39.29
C VAL A 506 -8.14 27.35 -38.67
N ALA A 507 -8.13 28.38 -39.51
CA ALA A 507 -8.22 29.78 -39.07
C ALA A 507 -9.42 30.01 -38.11
N ASP A 508 -10.55 29.33 -38.35
CA ASP A 508 -11.77 29.43 -37.53
C ASP A 508 -11.63 28.89 -36.09
N ARG A 509 -10.56 28.14 -35.78
CA ARG A 509 -10.34 27.58 -34.43
C ARG A 509 -9.40 28.41 -33.57
N CYS A 510 -8.66 29.36 -34.14
CA CYS A 510 -7.74 30.22 -33.40
C CYS A 510 -8.44 30.93 -32.24
N ALA A 511 -9.66 31.45 -32.46
CA ALA A 511 -10.45 32.15 -31.45
C ALA A 511 -10.88 31.30 -30.24
N THR A 512 -10.85 29.97 -30.34
CA THR A 512 -11.18 29.07 -29.23
C THR A 512 -10.07 29.07 -28.17
N CYS A 513 -8.81 29.23 -28.61
CA CYS A 513 -7.64 29.25 -27.74
C CYS A 513 -7.13 30.69 -27.50
N HIS A 514 -7.12 31.53 -28.53
CA HIS A 514 -6.69 32.94 -28.51
C HIS A 514 -7.89 33.89 -28.40
N ARG A 515 -8.71 33.67 -27.38
CA ARG A 515 -9.97 34.41 -27.20
C ARG A 515 -9.73 35.90 -26.96
N THR A 516 -8.69 36.24 -26.20
CA THR A 516 -8.38 37.62 -25.82
C THR A 516 -7.96 38.44 -27.04
N GLU A 517 -7.03 37.92 -27.82
CA GLU A 517 -6.55 38.53 -29.07
C GLU A 517 -7.70 38.71 -30.06
N HIS A 518 -8.55 37.67 -30.21
CA HIS A 518 -9.74 37.75 -31.04
C HIS A 518 -10.74 38.81 -30.54
N GLN A 519 -10.99 38.90 -29.24
CA GLN A 519 -11.89 39.91 -28.66
C GLN A 519 -11.39 41.34 -28.88
N LEU A 520 -10.08 41.57 -28.70
CA LEU A 520 -9.46 42.88 -28.98
C LEU A 520 -9.51 43.23 -30.45
N PHE A 521 -9.18 42.27 -31.34
CA PHE A 521 -9.27 42.45 -32.79
C PHE A 521 -10.69 42.85 -33.24
N ASN A 522 -11.72 42.34 -32.55
CA ASN A 522 -13.13 42.69 -32.81
C ASN A 522 -13.64 43.94 -32.06
N GLY A 523 -12.83 44.58 -31.21
CA GLY A 523 -13.26 45.72 -30.38
C GLY A 523 -14.27 45.35 -29.28
N LYS A 524 -14.39 44.07 -28.90
CA LYS A 524 -15.46 43.54 -28.04
C LYS A 524 -14.92 42.74 -26.86
N LEU A 525 -14.18 43.43 -25.99
CA LEU A 525 -13.59 42.80 -24.83
C LEU A 525 -14.64 42.57 -23.73
N SER A 526 -14.73 41.33 -23.25
CA SER A 526 -15.75 40.97 -22.26
C SER A 526 -15.59 41.75 -20.95
N GLY A 527 -16.62 42.50 -20.57
CA GLY A 527 -16.63 43.29 -19.33
C GLY A 527 -16.23 44.75 -19.50
N PHE A 528 -15.95 45.19 -20.72
CA PHE A 528 -15.65 46.59 -21.08
C PHE A 528 -16.66 47.10 -22.12
N GLU A 529 -16.68 48.41 -22.35
CA GLU A 529 -17.47 48.99 -23.43
C GLU A 529 -16.90 48.58 -24.79
N ASP A 530 -17.79 48.34 -25.75
CA ASP A 530 -17.42 48.00 -27.13
C ASP A 530 -16.73 49.22 -27.77
N GLY A 531 -15.57 48.98 -28.40
CA GLY A 531 -14.86 49.95 -29.22
C GLY A 531 -14.94 49.61 -30.70
N ASP A 532 -14.24 50.39 -31.51
CA ASP A 532 -14.16 50.12 -32.94
C ASP A 532 -13.31 48.85 -33.19
N PRO A 533 -13.73 47.97 -34.13
CA PRO A 533 -12.93 46.81 -34.52
C PRO A 533 -11.64 47.26 -35.21
N ASN A 534 -10.63 46.37 -35.23
CA ASN A 534 -9.41 46.64 -35.98
C ASN A 534 -9.74 46.91 -37.45
N SER A 535 -9.11 47.92 -38.05
CA SER A 535 -9.32 48.32 -39.45
C SER A 535 -9.05 47.20 -40.46
N MET A 536 -8.28 46.18 -40.06
CA MET A 536 -7.95 45.02 -40.88
C MET A 536 -8.93 43.85 -40.74
N LEU A 537 -9.92 43.91 -39.83
CA LEU A 537 -10.82 42.80 -39.49
C LEU A 537 -11.46 42.11 -40.70
N ASP A 538 -11.88 42.89 -41.70
CA ASP A 538 -12.60 42.38 -42.88
C ASP A 538 -11.67 41.94 -44.03
N GLN A 539 -10.35 42.14 -43.89
CA GLN A 539 -9.38 42.01 -44.99
C GLN A 539 -8.24 41.02 -44.70
N VAL A 540 -7.94 40.74 -43.42
CA VAL A 540 -6.86 39.84 -43.05
C VAL A 540 -7.33 38.74 -42.11
N SER A 541 -6.79 37.54 -42.30
CA SER A 541 -6.94 36.41 -41.38
C SER A 541 -5.76 36.34 -40.42
N CYS A 542 -5.90 35.57 -39.33
CA CYS A 542 -4.83 35.42 -38.33
C CYS A 542 -3.54 34.86 -38.94
N THR A 543 -3.64 33.97 -39.94
CA THR A 543 -2.49 33.32 -40.58
C THR A 543 -1.76 34.19 -41.58
N ASP A 544 -2.35 35.32 -41.98
CA ASP A 544 -1.68 36.27 -42.88
C ASP A 544 -0.57 37.04 -42.14
N CYS A 545 -0.72 37.21 -40.82
CA CYS A 545 0.28 37.84 -39.95
C CYS A 545 1.07 36.83 -39.10
N HIS A 546 0.53 35.63 -38.87
CA HIS A 546 1.13 34.63 -37.98
C HIS A 546 1.47 33.34 -38.73
N ASP A 547 2.76 33.05 -38.84
CA ASP A 547 3.23 31.73 -39.24
C ASP A 547 3.18 30.76 -38.06
N VAL A 548 2.36 29.72 -38.18
CA VAL A 548 2.14 28.69 -37.15
C VAL A 548 2.62 27.31 -37.62
N THR A 549 3.34 27.23 -38.74
CA THR A 549 3.63 25.97 -39.43
C THR A 549 4.80 25.17 -38.85
N ASP A 550 5.73 25.82 -38.16
CA ASP A 550 6.97 25.23 -37.64
C ASP A 550 7.06 25.16 -36.11
N GLY A 551 5.99 25.55 -35.39
CA GLY A 551 5.93 25.47 -33.93
C GLY A 551 6.80 26.48 -33.18
N GLU A 552 7.42 27.42 -33.90
CA GLU A 552 8.11 28.57 -33.31
C GLU A 552 7.09 29.55 -32.70
N PRO A 553 7.40 30.16 -31.54
CA PRO A 553 6.53 31.15 -30.94
C PRO A 553 6.44 32.38 -31.84
N VAL A 554 5.20 32.79 -32.13
CA VAL A 554 4.92 34.06 -32.81
C VAL A 554 5.57 35.19 -32.03
N SER A 555 6.38 35.99 -32.72
CA SER A 555 7.07 37.14 -32.13
C SER A 555 6.68 38.42 -32.85
N ALA A 556 6.83 39.57 -32.17
CA ALA A 556 6.65 40.87 -32.83
C ALA A 556 7.56 41.02 -34.06
N LEU A 557 8.79 40.47 -34.00
CA LEU A 557 9.72 40.45 -35.12
C LEU A 557 9.19 39.65 -36.32
N SER A 558 8.61 38.45 -36.10
CA SER A 558 8.04 37.66 -37.20
C SER A 558 6.82 38.34 -37.82
N VAL A 559 5.99 39.01 -37.01
CA VAL A 559 4.83 39.78 -37.49
C VAL A 559 5.29 41.03 -38.27
N ARG A 560 6.37 41.69 -37.83
CA ARG A 560 6.95 42.85 -38.52
C ARG A 560 7.34 42.55 -39.95
N GLU A 561 7.93 41.37 -40.18
CA GLU A 561 8.28 40.92 -41.53
C GLU A 561 7.04 40.54 -42.33
N ALA A 562 5.98 40.02 -41.69
CA ALA A 562 4.71 39.71 -42.36
C ALA A 562 3.98 40.96 -42.87
N CYS A 563 4.07 42.10 -42.17
CA CYS A 563 3.48 43.37 -42.61
C CYS A 563 3.98 43.78 -44.01
N LEU A 564 5.25 43.51 -44.33
CA LEU A 564 5.83 43.85 -45.64
C LEU A 564 5.27 43.08 -46.82
N ASN A 565 4.54 41.99 -46.58
CA ASN A 565 3.91 41.25 -47.66
C ASN A 565 2.77 42.05 -48.32
N CYS A 566 2.22 43.03 -47.60
CA CYS A 566 1.08 43.84 -48.05
C CYS A 566 1.36 45.36 -47.98
N HIS A 567 2.31 45.81 -47.16
CA HIS A 567 2.60 47.23 -46.89
C HIS A 567 4.05 47.61 -47.19
N ASP A 568 4.31 48.90 -47.40
CA ASP A 568 5.64 49.46 -47.62
C ASP A 568 6.52 49.46 -46.36
N GLU A 569 7.83 49.72 -46.50
CA GLU A 569 8.83 49.59 -45.42
C GLU A 569 8.51 50.43 -44.18
N GLU A 570 7.83 51.56 -44.33
CA GLU A 570 7.45 52.48 -43.25
C GLU A 570 6.50 51.83 -42.22
N TYR A 571 5.76 50.78 -42.61
CA TYR A 571 4.88 50.04 -41.69
C TYR A 571 5.65 49.20 -40.66
N ARG A 572 6.95 48.92 -40.87
CA ARG A 572 7.80 48.30 -39.84
C ARG A 572 7.94 49.22 -38.64
N GLU A 573 8.19 50.50 -38.90
CA GLU A 573 8.35 51.51 -37.86
C GLU A 573 7.04 51.73 -37.10
N MET A 574 5.89 51.57 -37.76
CA MET A 574 4.57 51.65 -37.13
C MET A 574 4.35 50.53 -36.09
N LEU A 575 4.70 49.28 -36.40
CA LEU A 575 4.58 48.19 -35.44
C LEU A 575 5.52 48.38 -34.25
N ASP A 576 6.75 48.84 -34.51
CA ASP A 576 7.73 49.15 -33.46
C ASP A 576 7.17 50.25 -32.52
N GLN A 577 6.53 51.29 -33.08
CA GLN A 577 5.84 52.33 -32.29
C GLN A 577 4.67 51.77 -31.45
N TRP A 578 3.89 50.84 -31.97
CA TRP A 578 2.80 50.21 -31.22
C TRP A 578 3.33 49.39 -30.04
N VAL A 579 4.41 48.63 -30.25
CA VAL A 579 5.10 47.89 -29.19
C VAL A 579 5.63 48.84 -28.12
N GLU A 580 6.31 49.92 -28.52
CA GLU A 580 6.84 50.92 -27.58
C GLU A 580 5.73 51.59 -26.77
N THR A 581 4.62 51.94 -27.42
CA THR A 581 3.44 52.57 -26.78
C THR A 581 2.81 51.62 -25.77
N GLY A 582 2.56 50.37 -26.14
CA GLY A 582 1.97 49.39 -25.22
C GLY A 582 2.89 49.04 -24.05
N ASP A 583 4.21 48.96 -24.27
CA ASP A 583 5.19 48.79 -23.21
C ASP A 583 5.21 49.99 -22.24
N ALA A 584 5.05 51.21 -22.77
CA ALA A 584 4.92 52.42 -21.95
C ALA A 584 3.64 52.36 -21.09
N HIS A 585 2.51 51.98 -21.67
CA HIS A 585 1.24 51.81 -20.95
C HIS A 585 1.31 50.71 -19.89
N GLN A 586 1.92 49.57 -20.21
CA GLN A 586 2.14 48.49 -19.26
C GLN A 586 2.95 48.99 -18.05
N LYS A 587 4.05 49.73 -18.29
CA LYS A 587 4.91 50.29 -17.24
C LYS A 587 4.16 51.32 -16.39
N ASP A 588 3.40 52.22 -17.02
CA ASP A 588 2.60 53.23 -16.32
C ASP A 588 1.50 52.59 -15.46
N LEU A 589 0.70 51.68 -16.02
CA LEU A 589 -0.33 50.96 -15.26
C LEU A 589 0.27 50.16 -14.10
N THR A 590 1.40 49.50 -14.31
CA THR A 590 2.11 48.78 -13.24
C THR A 590 2.54 49.73 -12.11
N ALA A 591 3.06 50.91 -12.45
CA ALA A 591 3.46 51.93 -11.48
C ALA A 591 2.25 52.46 -10.69
N ARG A 592 1.14 52.75 -11.37
CA ARG A 592 -0.12 53.20 -10.77
C ARG A 592 -0.73 52.17 -9.83
N ILE A 593 -0.76 50.90 -10.23
CA ILE A 593 -1.25 49.80 -9.39
C ILE A 593 -0.39 49.69 -8.12
N LYS A 594 0.93 49.78 -8.26
CA LYS A 594 1.85 49.76 -7.11
C LYS A 594 1.61 50.94 -6.17
N GLU A 595 1.35 52.14 -6.70
CA GLU A 595 0.96 53.29 -5.88
C GLU A 595 -0.34 53.03 -5.11
N LEU A 596 -1.38 52.52 -5.77
CA LEU A 596 -2.66 52.20 -5.12
C LEU A 596 -2.51 51.14 -4.02
N GLN A 597 -1.66 50.12 -4.24
CA GLN A 597 -1.34 49.11 -3.22
C GLN A 597 -0.65 49.73 -2.01
N LEU A 598 0.35 50.60 -2.22
CA LEU A 598 1.05 51.30 -1.13
C LEU A 598 0.11 52.23 -0.34
N ILE A 599 -0.89 52.84 -0.98
CA ILE A 599 -1.91 53.65 -0.31
C ILE A 599 -2.82 52.75 0.54
N SER A 600 -3.26 51.61 0.00
CA SER A 600 -4.08 50.62 0.72
C SER A 600 -3.38 50.11 1.99
N ASP A 601 -2.07 49.84 1.93
CA ASP A 601 -1.29 49.33 3.06
C ASP A 601 -1.18 50.31 4.23
N LYS A 602 -1.38 51.61 3.98
CA LYS A 602 -1.40 52.66 5.02
C LYS A 602 -2.70 52.67 5.85
N LYS A 603 -3.64 51.76 5.61
CA LYS A 603 -4.89 51.56 6.39
C LYS A 603 -5.74 52.82 6.55
N GLN A 604 -5.88 53.62 5.49
CA GLN A 604 -6.82 54.75 5.50
C GLN A 604 -8.26 54.27 5.73
N LYS A 605 -8.99 54.97 6.60
CA LYS A 605 -10.41 54.67 6.88
C LYS A 605 -11.28 55.29 5.78
N ILE A 606 -11.76 54.45 4.85
CA ILE A 606 -12.76 54.82 3.86
C ILE A 606 -14.15 54.27 4.21
N SER A 607 -15.21 54.86 3.65
CA SER A 607 -16.57 54.36 3.86
C SER A 607 -16.77 52.98 3.21
N LYS A 608 -17.73 52.18 3.72
CA LYS A 608 -18.09 50.88 3.08
C LYS A 608 -18.53 51.03 1.62
N ARG A 609 -19.09 52.19 1.26
CA ARG A 609 -19.52 52.48 -0.12
C ARG A 609 -18.31 52.73 -1.01
N ASP A 610 -17.37 53.54 -0.55
CA ASP A 610 -16.15 53.85 -1.29
C ASP A 610 -15.25 52.61 -1.41
N ALA A 611 -15.18 51.77 -0.36
CA ALA A 611 -14.44 50.50 -0.41
C ALA A 611 -14.92 49.57 -1.54
N LYS A 612 -16.23 49.45 -1.76
CA LYS A 612 -16.79 48.66 -2.87
C LYS A 612 -16.46 49.27 -4.24
N VAL A 613 -16.49 50.59 -4.35
CA VAL A 613 -16.13 51.30 -5.59
C VAL A 613 -14.65 51.10 -5.90
N VAL A 614 -13.78 51.24 -4.90
CA VAL A 614 -12.34 51.00 -5.01
C VAL A 614 -12.05 49.57 -5.43
N GLU A 615 -12.66 48.57 -4.78
CA GLU A 615 -12.45 47.16 -5.12
C GLU A 615 -12.86 46.84 -6.56
N ARG A 616 -14.03 47.32 -7.00
CA ARG A 616 -14.51 47.10 -8.37
C ARG A 616 -13.60 47.75 -9.40
N LYS A 617 -13.30 49.04 -9.25
CA LYS A 617 -12.44 49.77 -10.20
C LYS A 617 -11.01 49.26 -10.22
N PHE A 618 -10.49 48.82 -9.07
CA PHE A 618 -9.17 48.20 -8.99
C PHE A 618 -9.12 46.88 -9.77
N ARG A 619 -10.19 46.08 -9.70
CA ARG A 619 -10.33 44.87 -10.51
C ARG A 619 -10.34 45.18 -12.00
N GLU A 620 -11.09 46.18 -12.43
CA GLU A 620 -11.15 46.65 -13.82
C GLU A 620 -9.76 47.05 -14.34
N ILE A 621 -9.00 47.85 -13.56
CA ILE A 621 -7.61 48.23 -13.89
C ILE A 621 -6.72 46.99 -14.03
N ARG A 622 -6.86 46.01 -13.13
CA ARG A 622 -6.07 44.77 -13.14
C ARG A 622 -6.39 43.88 -14.33
N GLU A 623 -7.63 43.86 -14.82
CA GLU A 623 -7.96 43.17 -16.06
C GLU A 623 -7.31 43.87 -17.25
N VAL A 624 -7.39 45.21 -17.36
CA VAL A 624 -6.71 45.95 -18.44
C VAL A 624 -5.20 45.70 -18.45
N GLU A 625 -4.54 45.75 -17.29
CA GLU A 625 -3.11 45.49 -17.14
C GLU A 625 -2.68 44.11 -17.67
N LYS A 626 -3.53 43.07 -17.53
CA LYS A 626 -3.21 41.73 -18.03
C LYS A 626 -3.05 41.70 -19.55
N TYR A 627 -3.85 42.45 -20.29
CA TYR A 627 -3.78 42.50 -21.75
C TYR A 627 -2.53 43.21 -22.25
N PHE A 628 -2.11 44.25 -21.54
CA PHE A 628 -0.83 44.92 -21.80
C PHE A 628 0.37 44.03 -21.50
N LYS A 629 0.26 43.08 -20.56
CA LYS A 629 1.30 42.08 -20.28
C LYS A 629 1.40 40.96 -21.32
N SER A 630 0.33 40.65 -22.04
CA SER A 630 0.28 39.53 -22.99
C SER A 630 0.53 39.93 -24.45
N MET A 631 0.96 41.17 -24.71
CA MET A 631 1.07 41.77 -26.06
C MET A 631 -0.23 41.76 -26.88
N ALA A 632 -1.36 41.40 -26.27
CA ALA A 632 -2.63 41.26 -26.97
C ALA A 632 -3.14 42.62 -27.51
N TYR A 633 -2.71 43.73 -26.89
CA TYR A 633 -3.00 45.10 -27.32
C TYR A 633 -2.61 45.39 -28.78
N LEU A 634 -1.60 44.69 -29.32
CA LEU A 634 -1.17 44.86 -30.72
C LEU A 634 -2.25 44.47 -31.74
N HIS A 635 -3.25 43.69 -31.32
CA HIS A 635 -4.35 43.27 -32.19
C HIS A 635 -5.37 44.39 -32.42
N ASN A 636 -5.39 45.45 -31.62
CA ASN A 636 -6.20 46.65 -31.88
C ASN A 636 -5.64 47.83 -31.07
N PRO A 637 -4.63 48.55 -31.59
CA PRO A 637 -3.97 49.64 -30.89
C PRO A 637 -4.93 50.76 -30.47
N ASP A 638 -5.88 51.13 -31.33
CA ASP A 638 -6.85 52.20 -31.06
C ASP A 638 -7.81 51.83 -29.91
N TYR A 639 -8.30 50.59 -29.90
CA TYR A 639 -9.12 50.11 -28.79
C TYR A 639 -8.29 49.90 -27.51
N ALA A 640 -7.04 49.46 -27.64
CA ALA A 640 -6.13 49.35 -26.51
C ALA A 640 -5.86 50.71 -25.85
N GLU A 641 -5.72 51.78 -26.63
CA GLU A 641 -5.64 53.15 -26.12
C GLU A 641 -6.86 53.50 -25.27
N SER A 642 -8.06 53.24 -25.79
CA SER A 642 -9.32 53.50 -25.08
C SER A 642 -9.40 52.74 -23.75
N LEU A 643 -8.94 51.48 -23.72
CA LEU A 643 -8.88 50.68 -22.50
C LEU A 643 -7.84 51.22 -21.50
N TYR A 644 -6.70 51.72 -21.98
CA TYR A 644 -5.70 52.38 -21.15
C TYR A 644 -6.24 53.66 -20.52
N GLU A 645 -6.87 54.54 -21.31
CA GLU A 645 -7.51 55.77 -20.81
C GLU A 645 -8.57 55.44 -19.74
N TYR A 646 -9.40 54.43 -19.98
CA TYR A 646 -10.38 53.93 -19.02
C TYR A 646 -9.72 53.45 -17.72
N ALA A 647 -8.61 52.72 -17.80
CA ALA A 647 -7.86 52.29 -16.61
C ALA A 647 -7.24 53.48 -15.85
N VAL A 648 -6.75 54.50 -16.57
CA VAL A 648 -6.21 55.73 -15.97
C VAL A 648 -7.32 56.53 -15.28
N GLU A 649 -8.51 56.64 -15.88
CA GLU A 649 -9.68 57.29 -15.26
C GLU A 649 -10.11 56.56 -13.98
N ASN A 650 -10.14 55.22 -14.04
CA ASN A 650 -10.42 54.40 -12.88
C ASN A 650 -9.38 54.59 -11.77
N TYR A 651 -8.09 54.67 -12.12
CA TYR A 651 -7.02 54.97 -11.16
C TYR A 651 -7.24 56.35 -10.52
N ASN A 652 -7.54 57.38 -11.30
CA ASN A 652 -7.79 58.74 -10.80
C ASN A 652 -8.98 58.76 -9.85
N THR A 653 -10.07 58.05 -10.20
CA THR A 653 -11.24 57.90 -9.33
C THR A 653 -10.89 57.24 -8.00
N ILE A 654 -10.11 56.15 -8.02
CA ILE A 654 -9.67 55.47 -6.80
C ILE A 654 -8.83 56.43 -5.96
N ARG A 655 -7.88 57.13 -6.58
CA ARG A 655 -7.00 58.08 -5.89
C ARG A 655 -7.77 59.21 -5.23
N GLU A 656 -8.84 59.71 -5.85
CA GLU A 656 -9.73 60.70 -5.22
C GLU A 656 -10.49 60.14 -4.01
N LYS A 657 -10.92 58.87 -4.05
CA LYS A 657 -11.60 58.24 -2.91
C LYS A 657 -10.67 57.85 -1.77
N LEU A 658 -9.37 57.73 -2.05
CA LEU A 658 -8.33 57.43 -1.07
C LEU A 658 -7.60 58.69 -0.54
N LYS A 659 -7.89 59.88 -1.09
CA LYS A 659 -7.53 61.16 -0.45
C LYS A 659 -8.48 61.44 0.71
#